data_AF-A0A5E4AF85-F1
#
_entry.id   AF-A0A5E4AF85-F1
#
_cell.length_a   1.000
_cell.length_b   1.000
_cell.length_c   1.000
_cell.angle_alpha   90.00
_cell.angle_beta   90.00
_cell.angle_gamma   90.00
#
_symmetry.space_group_name_H-M   'P 1'
#
loop_
_entity.id
_entity.type
_entity.pdbx_description
1 polymer ?
#
loop_
_entity_poly.entity_id
_entity_poly.type
_entity_poly.pdbx_seq_one_letter_code
_entity_poly.pdbx_strand_id
1 'polypeptide(L)'
;MHHALLQEVDIVVAPCQGLRPTVDVLGDLVNDFLPVIMYALHKDELSEREEQQLQEIRKYFSFPVFFFKVPKLEIIDSSIRRMESERSPLYRQLIDLGYLSSSHWNCGAPSQDTKPQSMLVEHSEKLRHLITFSHQLLQTRLVEAAKALNSVHCHCLDIFINQAFDMQRDLQITPKRLEYTRKKENELYESLMNIANRKQEEMKDMIVETLNSMKEELLDDAANMEFKDVIVPENGEPVGTREIKCCIRQIQELIISRLNQAVANKLISSVDYLRESFVGTLERCLQSLEKSQDVSIHITSNYLKQILNAAYHVEVTFHSGSSVTRMLWEQIKQIIQRITWVSPPAITLEWKRKVAQEAIESLSASKLAKSICSQFRTRLNSSHEAFAASLRQLEAGHSGRLEKTEDLWLKVRKDHAPRLARLSLESRSLQDVLLHRKPKLGQELGRGQYGVVYLCDNWGGHFPCALKSVVPPDEKHWNDLALEFHYMRSLPKHERLVDLHGSVIDYNYGGGSSIAVLLIMERLHRDLYTGLKAGLALETRLQIALDVVEGIRFLHGQGLVHRDIKLKNVLLDKQNRAKITDLGFCKPEAMMSGSIVGTPIHMAPELFTGKYDNSVDVYAFGILFWYICSGSVKLPEAFERCASKDHLWNNVRKGARPERLPVFDEECWQLMEACWDGDPSKRPLLGIVQPMLRGIMDRLCKSNSERLNRGLDDST
;
A
#
# COMPACT_ATOMS: atom_id res chain seq x y z
N MET A 1 58.67 18.25 12.95
CA MET A 1 57.27 17.81 13.09
C MET A 1 57.21 16.29 12.92
N HIS A 2 57.54 15.52 13.95
CA HIS A 2 57.49 14.05 13.92
C HIS A 2 56.67 13.51 15.08
N HIS A 3 55.49 14.07 15.27
CA HIS A 3 54.52 13.57 16.25
C HIS A 3 53.50 12.72 15.48
N ALA A 4 53.23 11.48 15.93
CA ALA A 4 52.35 10.54 15.22
C ALA A 4 50.96 11.14 14.92
N LEU A 5 50.44 11.98 15.81
CA LEU A 5 49.17 12.70 15.64
C LEU A 5 49.15 13.75 14.52
N LEU A 6 50.30 14.16 13.99
CA LEU A 6 50.40 15.15 12.91
C LEU A 6 50.64 14.50 11.54
N GLN A 7 50.67 13.16 11.45
CA GLN A 7 50.86 12.46 10.18
C GLN A 7 49.60 12.44 9.32
N GLU A 8 48.42 12.60 9.93
CA GLU A 8 47.11 12.59 9.25
C GLU A 8 46.46 13.99 9.18
N VAL A 9 47.21 15.04 9.52
CA VAL A 9 46.73 16.43 9.54
C VAL A 9 47.66 17.31 8.73
N ASP A 10 47.15 17.86 7.63
CA ASP A 10 47.87 18.85 6.83
C ASP A 10 47.79 20.22 7.50
N ILE A 11 48.89 20.62 8.15
CA ILE A 11 49.03 21.98 8.68
C ILE A 11 49.46 22.89 7.54
N VAL A 12 48.50 23.64 7.00
CA VAL A 12 48.80 24.70 6.04
C VAL A 12 48.96 26.03 6.76
N VAL A 13 50.14 26.63 6.63
CA VAL A 13 50.36 28.03 6.98
C VAL A 13 50.21 28.81 5.69
N ALA A 14 49.18 29.66 5.60
CA ALA A 14 49.00 30.53 4.44
C ALA A 14 50.29 31.36 4.22
N PRO A 15 50.75 31.52 2.96
CA PRO A 15 52.01 32.20 2.66
C PRO A 15 52.03 33.62 3.23
N CYS A 16 53.23 34.11 3.55
CA CYS A 16 53.45 35.46 4.07
C CYS A 16 52.71 36.52 3.24
N GLN A 17 52.17 37.51 3.95
CA GLN A 17 51.34 38.58 3.41
C GLN A 17 51.92 39.16 2.11
N GLY A 18 51.15 39.08 1.01
CA GLY A 18 51.48 39.68 -0.29
C GLY A 18 51.82 38.73 -1.44
N LEU A 19 52.01 37.43 -1.19
CA LEU A 19 52.29 36.43 -2.25
C LEU A 19 51.03 35.86 -2.91
N ARG A 20 49.98 35.61 -2.12
CA ARG A 20 48.69 35.09 -2.58
C ARG A 20 47.56 35.50 -1.63
N PRO A 21 46.37 35.90 -2.11
CA PRO A 21 45.22 36.17 -1.25
C PRO A 21 44.82 34.94 -0.42
N THR A 22 44.45 35.15 0.84
CA THR A 22 44.07 34.06 1.76
C THR A 22 42.78 33.37 1.32
N VAL A 23 41.88 34.08 0.65
CA VAL A 23 40.64 33.53 0.09
C VAL A 23 40.95 32.49 -0.98
N ASP A 24 41.94 32.73 -1.85
CA ASP A 24 42.35 31.78 -2.89
C ASP A 24 43.00 30.53 -2.28
N VAL A 25 43.82 30.71 -1.24
CA VAL A 25 44.46 29.59 -0.52
C VAL A 25 43.40 28.73 0.16
N LEU A 26 42.41 29.34 0.82
CA LEU A 26 41.28 28.61 1.41
C LEU A 26 40.43 27.95 0.32
N GLY A 27 40.18 28.62 -0.80
CA GLY A 27 39.39 28.11 -1.92
C GLY A 27 39.95 26.80 -2.50
N ASP A 28 41.27 26.71 -2.63
CA ASP A 28 41.93 25.49 -3.10
C ASP A 28 41.77 24.31 -2.12
N LEU A 29 41.70 24.58 -0.80
CA LEU A 29 41.78 23.54 0.23
C LEU A 29 40.42 23.07 0.73
N VAL A 30 39.40 23.94 0.70
CA VAL A 30 38.08 23.68 1.31
C VAL A 30 37.32 22.52 0.64
N ASN A 31 37.66 22.19 -0.62
CA ASN A 31 37.01 21.09 -1.33
C ASN A 31 37.53 19.71 -0.92
N ASP A 32 38.81 19.62 -0.54
CA ASP A 32 39.49 18.34 -0.27
C ASP A 32 39.61 18.06 1.24
N PHE A 33 39.50 19.09 2.09
CA PHE A 33 39.70 18.99 3.53
C PHE A 33 38.56 19.59 4.34
N LEU A 34 38.38 19.12 5.58
CA LEU A 34 37.50 19.75 6.57
C LEU A 34 38.31 20.83 7.33
N PRO A 35 38.13 22.13 7.04
CA PRO A 35 39.03 23.15 7.55
C PRO A 35 38.75 23.47 9.02
N VAL A 36 39.80 23.51 9.84
CA VAL A 36 39.82 24.19 11.14
C VAL A 36 40.63 25.46 10.96
N ILE A 37 39.97 26.61 10.94
CA ILE A 37 40.63 27.89 10.67
C ILE A 37 41.07 28.52 11.98
N MET A 38 42.39 28.74 12.11
CA MET A 38 42.98 29.55 13.16
C MET A 38 43.46 30.86 12.58
N TYR A 39 43.12 31.97 13.23
CA TYR A 39 43.57 33.31 12.85
C TYR A 39 44.32 33.95 14.02
N ALA A 40 45.64 34.09 13.87
CA ALA A 40 46.51 34.62 14.91
C ALA A 40 46.66 36.15 14.78
N LEU A 41 46.48 36.87 15.87
CA LEU A 41 46.52 38.33 15.94
C LEU A 41 47.58 38.78 16.94
N HIS A 42 48.33 39.84 16.61
CA HIS A 42 49.36 40.36 17.50
C HIS A 42 48.93 41.62 18.27
N LYS A 43 48.00 42.40 17.71
CA LYS A 43 47.58 43.72 18.22
C LYS A 43 46.24 43.65 18.95
N ASP A 44 45.96 44.69 19.73
CA ASP A 44 44.69 44.91 20.43
C ASP A 44 43.54 45.36 19.52
N GLU A 45 43.86 45.70 18.27
CA GLU A 45 42.93 46.16 17.23
C GLU A 45 43.34 45.57 15.87
N LEU A 46 42.35 45.30 15.02
CA LEU A 46 42.55 44.93 13.62
C LEU A 46 43.05 46.13 12.82
N SER A 47 44.05 45.93 11.98
CA SER A 47 44.41 46.87 10.92
C SER A 47 43.39 46.84 9.79
N GLU A 48 43.29 47.94 9.02
CA GLU A 48 42.39 48.05 7.87
C GLU A 48 42.55 46.88 6.87
N ARG A 49 43.78 46.36 6.72
CA ARG A 49 44.06 45.21 5.85
C ARG A 49 43.58 43.88 6.44
N GLU A 50 43.72 43.68 7.75
CA GLU A 50 43.19 42.48 8.43
C GLU A 50 41.66 42.50 8.42
N GLU A 51 41.05 43.68 8.58
CA GLU A 51 39.61 43.88 8.47
C GLU A 51 39.10 43.53 7.07
N GLN A 52 39.72 44.06 6.02
CA GLN A 52 39.38 43.75 4.62
C GLN A 52 39.52 42.24 4.34
N GLN A 53 40.62 41.62 4.79
CA GLN A 53 40.85 40.19 4.60
C GLN A 53 39.79 39.34 5.30
N LEU A 54 39.41 39.67 6.54
CA LEU A 54 38.35 38.96 7.26
C LEU A 54 36.97 39.18 6.64
N GLN A 55 36.67 40.38 6.14
CA GLN A 55 35.45 40.62 5.36
C GLN A 55 35.41 39.76 4.09
N GLU A 56 36.53 39.63 3.40
CA GLU A 56 36.66 38.81 2.20
C GLU A 56 36.47 37.32 2.52
N ILE A 57 37.15 36.80 3.54
CA ILE A 57 36.99 35.42 4.00
C ILE A 57 35.53 35.14 4.34
N ARG A 58 34.86 36.02 5.09
CA ARG A 58 33.45 35.86 5.47
C ARG A 58 32.51 35.89 4.27
N LYS A 59 32.81 36.70 3.25
CA LYS A 59 32.02 36.82 2.03
C LYS A 59 31.98 35.50 1.25
N TYR A 60 33.11 34.81 1.16
CA TYR A 60 33.24 33.57 0.38
C TYR A 60 33.05 32.30 1.23
N PHE A 61 33.33 32.38 2.53
CA PHE A 61 33.32 31.23 3.43
C PHE A 61 32.54 31.52 4.73
N SER A 62 31.69 30.58 5.11
CA SER A 62 30.87 30.65 6.34
C SER A 62 31.44 29.80 7.49
N PHE A 63 32.75 29.54 7.48
CA PHE A 63 33.39 28.71 8.51
C PHE A 63 33.58 29.47 9.82
N PRO A 64 33.32 28.82 10.98
CA PRO A 64 33.77 29.32 12.27
C PRO A 64 35.29 29.48 12.31
N VAL A 65 35.75 30.57 12.92
CA VAL A 65 37.19 30.88 13.03
C VAL A 65 37.62 30.90 14.50
N PHE A 66 38.74 30.26 14.80
CA PHE A 66 39.41 30.35 16.09
C PHE A 66 40.41 31.51 16.07
N PHE A 67 40.02 32.65 16.63
CA PHE A 67 40.89 33.81 16.76
C PHE A 67 41.76 33.66 18.02
N PHE A 68 43.07 33.82 17.86
CA PHE A 68 44.03 33.75 18.96
C PHE A 68 44.91 34.99 19.00
N LYS A 69 44.89 35.72 20.12
CA LYS A 69 45.82 36.83 20.34
C LYS A 69 47.15 36.28 20.87
N VAL A 70 48.21 36.46 20.09
CA VAL A 70 49.57 36.02 20.43
C VAL A 70 50.13 36.94 21.52
N PRO A 71 50.57 36.41 22.68
CA PRO A 71 51.15 37.23 23.73
C PRO A 71 52.45 37.89 23.27
N LYS A 72 52.69 39.14 23.69
CA LYS A 72 54.00 39.80 23.50
C LYS A 72 55.06 39.04 24.30
N LEU A 73 56.21 38.78 23.68
CA LEU A 73 57.38 38.11 24.27
C LEU A 73 58.15 39.02 25.26
N GLU A 74 57.47 39.94 25.94
CA GLU A 74 58.07 40.79 26.96
C GLU A 74 57.99 40.09 28.33
N ILE A 75 59.09 40.13 29.06
CA ILE A 75 59.32 39.48 30.35
C ILE A 75 58.14 39.75 31.28
N ILE A 76 57.56 38.67 31.83
CA ILE A 76 56.41 38.69 32.73
C ILE A 76 56.75 39.52 33.96
N ASP A 77 56.21 40.74 34.08
CA ASP A 77 56.00 41.35 35.37
C ASP A 77 54.63 40.91 35.92
N SER A 78 54.66 40.37 37.13
CA SER A 78 53.59 39.57 37.74
C SER A 78 52.43 40.39 38.32
N SER A 79 52.25 41.64 37.88
CA SER A 79 51.48 42.64 38.64
C SER A 79 50.16 43.10 38.00
N ILE A 80 49.75 42.62 36.81
CA ILE A 80 48.45 43.02 36.21
C ILE A 80 47.45 41.86 36.25
N ARG A 81 47.03 41.51 37.47
CA ARG A 81 45.72 40.90 37.69
C ARG A 81 44.75 42.00 38.12
N ARG A 82 44.00 42.60 37.18
CA ARG A 82 42.65 43.13 37.45
C ARG A 82 41.92 43.67 36.22
N MET A 83 40.60 43.41 36.23
CA MET A 83 39.50 43.94 35.40
C MET A 83 39.07 43.12 34.18
N GLU A 84 38.51 41.93 34.43
CA GLU A 84 37.49 41.32 33.57
C GLU A 84 36.17 42.11 33.72
N SER A 85 35.93 43.11 32.86
CA SER A 85 34.60 43.76 32.76
C SER A 85 34.35 44.45 31.42
N GLU A 86 35.38 44.83 30.66
CA GLU A 86 35.20 45.48 29.36
C GLU A 86 35.61 44.56 28.22
N ARG A 87 34.70 44.36 27.26
CA ARG A 87 35.00 43.68 25.99
C ARG A 87 36.13 44.43 25.28
N SER A 88 37.20 43.73 24.89
CA SER A 88 38.36 44.32 24.22
C SER A 88 37.97 45.01 22.90
N PRO A 89 38.75 46.01 22.43
CA PRO A 89 38.53 46.65 21.13
C PRO A 89 38.47 45.60 20.00
N LEU A 90 39.40 44.65 20.00
CA LEU A 90 39.40 43.52 19.09
C LEU A 90 38.09 42.70 19.13
N TYR A 91 37.56 42.41 20.31
CA TYR A 91 36.29 41.68 20.45
C TYR A 91 35.13 42.45 19.80
N ARG A 92 35.08 43.77 19.93
CA ARG A 92 34.05 44.62 19.31
C ARG A 92 34.17 44.60 17.79
N GLN A 93 35.38 44.79 17.25
CA GLN A 93 35.62 44.72 15.81
C GLN A 93 35.21 43.36 15.21
N LEU A 94 35.46 42.25 15.91
CA LEU A 94 35.03 40.93 15.46
C LEU A 94 33.51 40.71 15.57
N ILE A 95 32.81 41.41 16.47
CA ILE A 95 31.34 41.46 16.47
C ILE A 95 30.82 42.27 15.28
N ASP A 96 31.43 43.41 14.98
CA ASP A 96 31.01 44.28 13.87
C ASP A 96 31.21 43.58 12.51
N LEU A 97 32.29 42.81 12.39
CA LEU A 97 32.52 41.89 11.29
C LEU A 97 31.61 40.64 11.32
N GLY A 98 30.79 40.50 12.37
CA GLY A 98 29.79 39.44 12.58
C GLY A 98 30.36 38.08 12.96
N TYR A 99 31.65 37.95 13.25
CA TYR A 99 32.28 36.67 13.58
C TYR A 99 31.86 36.18 14.97
N LEU A 100 31.65 37.11 15.89
CA LEU A 100 31.23 36.84 17.28
C LEU A 100 29.80 37.34 17.52
N SER A 101 29.09 36.73 18.47
CA SER A 101 27.76 37.18 18.91
C SER A 101 27.84 38.03 20.19
N SER A 102 26.99 39.05 20.30
CA SER A 102 26.87 39.91 21.48
C SER A 102 26.19 39.24 22.68
N SER A 103 25.53 38.08 22.48
CA SER A 103 24.62 37.46 23.46
C SER A 103 25.23 36.35 24.34
N HIS A 104 26.49 35.92 24.13
CA HIS A 104 27.07 34.79 24.85
C HIS A 104 28.36 35.14 25.61
N TRP A 105 28.35 34.91 26.92
CA TRP A 105 29.56 34.84 27.73
C TRP A 105 30.29 33.53 27.40
N ASN A 106 31.45 33.61 26.75
CA ASN A 106 32.31 32.46 26.43
C ASN A 106 33.01 31.89 27.68
N CYS A 107 32.25 31.45 28.68
CA CYS A 107 32.75 30.73 29.86
C CYS A 107 31.88 29.52 30.26
N GLY A 108 30.86 29.17 29.49
CA GLY A 108 30.08 27.93 29.70
C GLY A 108 30.44 26.87 28.67
N ALA A 109 30.53 25.61 29.10
CA ALA A 109 30.61 24.46 28.18
C ALA A 109 29.43 24.54 27.19
N PRO A 110 29.66 24.50 25.87
CA PRO A 110 28.58 24.59 24.89
C PRO A 110 27.64 23.39 25.02
N SER A 111 26.34 23.64 25.02
CA SER A 111 25.31 22.61 24.88
C SER A 111 25.48 21.87 23.54
N GLN A 112 25.18 20.57 23.49
CA GLN A 112 25.36 19.72 22.30
C GLN A 112 24.57 20.19 21.04
N ASP A 113 23.61 21.10 21.18
CA ASP A 113 22.73 21.58 20.10
C ASP A 113 23.11 22.94 19.48
N THR A 114 24.15 23.61 19.98
CA THR A 114 24.58 24.92 19.42
C THR A 114 25.56 24.72 18.27
N LYS A 115 25.24 25.29 17.10
CA LYS A 115 26.18 25.34 15.95
C LYS A 115 27.53 25.91 16.42
N PRO A 116 28.67 25.33 16.01
CA PRO A 116 29.98 25.87 16.34
C PRO A 116 30.07 27.31 15.82
N GLN A 117 30.42 28.25 16.71
CA GLN A 117 30.59 29.66 16.39
C GLN A 117 32.06 30.04 16.48
N SER A 118 32.46 31.10 15.79
CA SER A 118 33.81 31.65 15.92
C SER A 118 34.06 32.06 17.36
N MET A 119 35.32 32.00 17.80
CA MET A 119 35.70 32.36 19.16
C MET A 119 36.99 33.14 19.19
N LEU A 120 37.09 34.07 20.14
CA LEU A 120 38.30 34.84 20.42
C LEU A 120 38.93 34.37 21.74
N VAL A 121 40.21 34.02 21.69
CA VAL A 121 41.04 33.66 22.84
C VAL A 121 42.18 34.66 22.96
N GLU A 122 42.12 35.51 23.97
CA GLU A 122 43.12 36.57 24.18
C GLU A 122 44.25 36.19 25.14
N HIS A 123 44.09 35.09 25.87
CA HIS A 123 45.02 34.64 26.91
C HIS A 123 45.61 33.28 26.54
N SER A 124 46.93 33.13 26.65
CA SER A 124 47.64 31.90 26.28
C SER A 124 47.17 30.67 27.06
N GLU A 125 46.82 30.81 28.34
CA GLU A 125 46.28 29.72 29.18
C GLU A 125 44.95 29.13 28.65
N LYS A 126 44.21 29.92 27.87
CA LYS A 126 42.94 29.54 27.26
C LYS A 126 43.12 28.93 25.86
N LEU A 127 44.34 28.74 25.36
CA LEU A 127 44.61 28.11 24.05
C LEU A 127 44.09 26.66 23.99
N ARG A 128 43.97 25.97 25.13
CA ARG A 128 43.36 24.64 25.24
C ARG A 128 41.94 24.53 24.65
N HIS A 129 41.21 25.64 24.54
CA HIS A 129 39.89 25.66 23.90
C HIS A 129 39.95 25.35 22.41
N LEU A 130 41.10 25.48 21.75
CA LEU A 130 41.30 25.07 20.36
C LEU A 130 40.91 23.60 20.18
N ILE A 131 41.29 22.72 21.10
CA ILE A 131 40.98 21.28 21.00
C ILE A 131 39.46 21.07 21.03
N THR A 132 38.77 21.72 21.96
CA THR A 132 37.30 21.64 22.08
C THR A 132 36.61 22.22 20.85
N PHE A 133 37.07 23.38 20.36
CA PHE A 133 36.58 24.03 19.16
C PHE A 133 36.74 23.14 17.92
N SER A 134 37.95 22.64 17.67
CA SER A 134 38.24 21.75 16.54
C SER A 134 37.38 20.49 16.59
N HIS A 135 37.27 19.86 17.77
CA HIS A 135 36.45 18.68 17.95
C HIS A 135 34.97 18.96 17.63
N GLN A 136 34.40 20.05 18.16
CA GLN A 136 33.00 20.42 17.90
C GLN A 136 32.75 20.73 16.43
N LEU A 137 33.66 21.47 15.79
CA LEU A 137 33.56 21.83 14.38
C LEU A 137 33.57 20.58 13.48
N LEU A 138 34.59 19.73 13.66
CA LEU A 138 34.73 18.49 12.87
C LEU A 138 33.58 17.52 13.12
N GLN A 139 33.18 17.34 14.39
CA GLN A 139 32.03 16.50 14.75
C GLN A 139 30.75 17.00 14.08
N THR A 140 30.47 18.31 14.11
CA THR A 140 29.28 18.89 13.48
C THR A 140 29.26 18.62 11.98
N ARG A 141 30.39 18.83 11.28
CA ARG A 141 30.50 18.55 9.85
C ARG A 141 30.30 17.08 9.51
N LEU A 142 30.90 16.18 10.28
CA LEU A 142 30.71 14.75 10.10
C LEU A 142 29.26 14.33 10.34
N VAL A 143 28.58 14.91 11.34
CA VAL A 143 27.15 14.67 11.60
C VAL A 143 26.30 15.17 10.43
N GLU A 144 26.58 16.37 9.89
CA GLU A 144 25.88 16.91 8.73
C GLU A 144 26.04 16.00 7.50
N ALA A 145 27.26 15.55 7.21
CA ALA A 145 27.55 14.63 6.11
C ALA A 145 26.86 13.26 6.31
N ALA A 146 26.96 12.68 7.51
CA ALA A 146 26.30 11.41 7.84
C ALA A 146 24.77 11.51 7.75
N LYS A 147 24.20 12.66 8.16
CA LYS A 147 22.76 12.94 8.03
C LYS A 147 22.32 13.03 6.57
N ALA A 148 23.09 13.72 5.73
CA ALA A 148 22.80 13.80 4.29
C ALA A 148 22.88 12.41 3.64
N LEU A 149 23.94 11.65 3.93
CA LEU A 149 24.12 10.29 3.44
C LEU A 149 22.98 9.36 3.88
N ASN A 150 22.59 9.41 5.16
CA ASN A 150 21.47 8.64 5.66
C ASN A 150 20.14 9.03 4.99
N SER A 151 19.91 10.31 4.75
CA SER A 151 18.71 10.79 4.05
C SER A 151 18.63 10.22 2.62
N VAL A 152 19.75 10.16 1.91
CA VAL A 152 19.83 9.55 0.56
C VAL A 152 19.57 8.04 0.63
N HIS A 153 20.21 7.32 1.56
CA HIS A 153 20.00 5.87 1.71
C HIS A 153 18.55 5.52 2.05
N CYS A 154 17.93 6.24 3.00
CA CYS A 154 16.52 6.07 3.35
C CYS A 154 15.62 6.35 2.15
N HIS A 155 15.82 7.47 1.44
CA HIS A 155 15.00 7.82 0.28
C HIS A 155 15.08 6.77 -0.83
N CYS A 156 16.29 6.29 -1.15
CA CYS A 156 16.47 5.20 -2.10
C CYS A 156 15.74 3.93 -1.66
N LEU A 157 15.89 3.52 -0.40
CA LEU A 157 15.20 2.35 0.13
C LEU A 157 13.68 2.47 0.04
N ASP A 158 13.13 3.63 0.40
CA ASP A 158 11.69 3.88 0.34
C ASP A 158 11.15 3.81 -1.09
N ILE A 159 11.90 4.28 -2.10
CA ILE A 159 11.53 4.11 -3.52
C ILE A 159 11.39 2.62 -3.87
N PHE A 160 12.38 1.79 -3.50
CA PHE A 160 12.34 0.36 -3.79
C PHE A 160 11.21 -0.36 -3.04
N ILE A 161 10.99 -0.02 -1.77
CA ILE A 161 9.90 -0.58 -0.97
C ILE A 161 8.54 -0.21 -1.57
N ASN A 162 8.30 1.07 -1.89
CA ASN A 162 7.06 1.54 -2.49
C ASN A 162 6.81 0.89 -3.86
N GLN A 163 7.84 0.77 -4.69
CA GLN A 163 7.74 0.09 -5.97
C GLN A 163 7.38 -1.40 -5.80
N ALA A 164 7.90 -2.07 -4.78
CA ALA A 164 7.54 -3.46 -4.49
C ALA A 164 6.07 -3.60 -4.07
N PHE A 165 5.54 -2.64 -3.30
CA PHE A 165 4.11 -2.60 -2.96
C PHE A 165 3.24 -2.46 -4.22
N ASP A 166 3.59 -1.55 -5.12
CA ASP A 166 2.84 -1.33 -6.36
C ASP A 166 2.88 -2.56 -7.27
N MET A 167 4.05 -3.18 -7.44
CA MET A 167 4.22 -4.41 -8.20
C MET A 167 3.34 -5.54 -7.64
N GLN A 168 3.33 -5.72 -6.32
CA GLN A 168 2.51 -6.77 -5.72
C GLN A 168 1.02 -6.51 -5.77
N ARG A 169 0.63 -5.25 -5.57
CA ARG A 169 -0.76 -4.85 -5.76
C ARG A 169 -1.22 -5.18 -7.16
N ASP A 170 -0.40 -4.92 -8.18
CA ASP A 170 -0.71 -5.28 -9.55
C ASP A 170 -0.78 -6.80 -9.76
N LEU A 171 0.18 -7.56 -9.21
CA LEU A 171 0.17 -9.04 -9.21
C LEU A 171 -1.12 -9.63 -8.62
N GLN A 172 -1.71 -8.99 -7.61
CA GLN A 172 -2.94 -9.45 -6.98
C GLN A 172 -4.22 -8.93 -7.64
N ILE A 173 -4.25 -7.65 -8.04
CA ILE A 173 -5.47 -6.99 -8.53
C ILE A 173 -5.77 -7.37 -9.97
N THR A 174 -4.75 -7.44 -10.83
CA THR A 174 -4.96 -7.66 -12.27
C THR A 174 -5.65 -9.00 -12.57
N PRO A 175 -5.22 -10.15 -11.99
CA PRO A 175 -5.95 -11.41 -12.15
C PRO A 175 -7.40 -11.35 -11.64
N LYS A 176 -7.62 -10.73 -10.47
CA LYS A 176 -8.97 -10.56 -9.90
C LYS A 176 -9.88 -9.71 -10.80
N ARG A 177 -9.34 -8.66 -11.45
CA ARG A 177 -10.09 -7.83 -12.40
C ARG A 177 -10.44 -8.58 -13.68
N LEU A 178 -9.52 -9.41 -14.20
CA LEU A 178 -9.78 -10.26 -15.35
C LEU A 178 -10.90 -11.28 -15.05
N GLU A 179 -10.82 -11.93 -13.89
CA GLU A 179 -11.84 -12.89 -13.44
C GLU A 179 -13.19 -12.22 -13.19
N TYR A 180 -13.20 -11.06 -12.54
CA TYR A 180 -14.42 -10.27 -12.34
C TYR A 180 -15.07 -9.86 -13.68
N THR A 181 -14.27 -9.39 -14.64
CA THR A 181 -14.74 -9.01 -15.98
C THR A 181 -15.37 -10.20 -16.69
N ARG A 182 -14.71 -11.37 -16.65
CA ARG A 182 -15.23 -12.62 -17.20
C ARG A 182 -16.56 -13.03 -16.55
N LYS A 183 -16.63 -12.98 -15.22
CA LYS A 183 -17.84 -13.35 -14.48
C LYS A 183 -19.01 -12.42 -14.82
N LYS A 184 -18.76 -11.10 -14.84
CA LYS A 184 -19.80 -10.11 -15.12
C LYS A 184 -20.27 -10.12 -16.57
N GLU A 185 -19.39 -10.40 -17.53
CA GLU A 185 -19.80 -10.59 -18.91
C GLU A 185 -20.63 -11.87 -19.08
N ASN A 186 -20.25 -12.99 -18.46
CA ASN A 186 -21.07 -14.20 -18.43
C ASN A 186 -22.47 -13.94 -17.82
N GLU A 187 -22.56 -13.20 -16.71
CA GLU A 187 -23.84 -12.82 -16.10
C GLU A 187 -24.73 -12.01 -17.08
N LEU A 188 -24.12 -11.10 -17.84
CA LEU A 188 -24.81 -10.31 -18.88
C LEU A 188 -25.28 -11.21 -20.04
N TYR A 189 -24.41 -12.07 -20.55
CA TYR A 189 -24.73 -13.03 -21.61
C TYR A 189 -25.89 -13.93 -21.21
N GLU A 190 -25.83 -14.56 -20.03
CA GLU A 190 -26.90 -15.41 -19.50
C GLU A 190 -28.22 -14.64 -19.33
N SER A 191 -28.17 -13.39 -18.87
CA SER A 191 -29.35 -12.54 -18.74
C SER A 191 -29.99 -12.24 -20.11
N LEU A 192 -29.20 -11.88 -21.11
CA LEU A 192 -29.66 -11.63 -22.47
C LEU A 192 -30.18 -12.91 -23.14
N MET A 193 -29.54 -14.05 -22.88
CA MET A 193 -29.96 -15.34 -23.41
C MET A 193 -31.27 -15.81 -22.76
N ASN A 194 -31.46 -15.56 -21.47
CA ASN A 194 -32.72 -15.80 -20.78
C ASN A 194 -33.85 -14.92 -21.34
N ILE A 195 -33.58 -13.66 -21.69
CA ILE A 195 -34.56 -12.82 -22.40
C ILE A 195 -34.91 -13.44 -23.75
N ALA A 196 -33.91 -13.84 -24.54
CA ALA A 196 -34.14 -14.47 -25.83
C ALA A 196 -34.99 -15.75 -25.74
N ASN A 197 -34.77 -16.55 -24.69
CA ASN A 197 -35.45 -17.83 -24.47
C ASN A 197 -36.85 -17.64 -23.88
N ARG A 198 -37.00 -16.83 -22.83
CA ARG A 198 -38.27 -16.65 -22.09
C ARG A 198 -39.29 -15.83 -22.88
N LYS A 199 -38.83 -14.91 -23.73
CA LYS A 199 -39.69 -14.01 -24.50
C LYS A 199 -40.11 -14.55 -25.87
N GLN A 200 -39.80 -15.79 -26.27
CA GLN A 200 -40.24 -16.27 -27.59
C GLN A 200 -41.78 -16.28 -27.72
N GLU A 201 -42.50 -16.62 -26.64
CA GLU A 201 -43.96 -16.55 -26.55
C GLU A 201 -44.46 -15.10 -26.47
N GLU A 202 -43.88 -14.29 -25.59
CA GLU A 202 -44.25 -12.86 -25.42
C GLU A 202 -43.96 -12.02 -26.67
N MET A 203 -42.89 -12.35 -27.41
CA MET A 203 -42.51 -11.70 -28.66
C MET A 203 -43.48 -12.07 -29.78
N LYS A 204 -44.00 -13.31 -29.79
CA LYS A 204 -45.10 -13.70 -30.69
C LYS A 204 -46.34 -12.84 -30.40
N ASP A 205 -46.72 -12.67 -29.14
CA ASP A 205 -47.90 -11.86 -28.77
C ASP A 205 -47.68 -10.37 -29.10
N MET A 206 -46.48 -9.84 -28.86
CA MET A 206 -46.08 -8.48 -29.25
C MET A 206 -46.09 -8.27 -30.78
N ILE A 207 -45.65 -9.26 -31.56
CA ILE A 207 -45.70 -9.22 -33.03
C ILE A 207 -47.16 -9.23 -33.51
N VAL A 208 -48.02 -10.04 -32.90
CA VAL A 208 -49.46 -10.05 -33.21
C VAL A 208 -50.09 -8.68 -32.90
N GLU A 209 -49.82 -8.12 -31.72
CA GLU A 209 -50.34 -6.81 -31.31
C GLU A 209 -49.86 -5.68 -32.24
N THR A 210 -48.59 -5.72 -32.65
CA THR A 210 -47.98 -4.72 -33.55
C THR A 210 -48.51 -4.85 -34.98
N LEU A 211 -48.69 -6.07 -35.48
CA LEU A 211 -49.34 -6.32 -36.78
C LEU A 211 -50.78 -5.81 -36.77
N ASN A 212 -51.51 -6.00 -35.67
CA ASN A 212 -52.88 -5.50 -35.53
C ASN A 212 -52.93 -3.97 -35.44
N SER A 213 -51.99 -3.33 -34.72
CA SER A 213 -51.97 -1.87 -34.58
C SER A 213 -51.56 -1.15 -35.88
N MET A 214 -50.67 -1.76 -36.66
CA MET A 214 -50.17 -1.19 -37.92
C MET A 214 -51.00 -1.60 -39.14
N LYS A 215 -51.99 -2.48 -38.99
CA LYS A 215 -52.74 -3.08 -40.10
C LYS A 215 -53.33 -2.03 -41.03
N GLU A 216 -54.10 -1.08 -40.48
CA GLU A 216 -54.77 -0.05 -41.29
C GLU A 216 -53.76 0.90 -41.98
N GLU A 217 -52.69 1.28 -41.28
CA GLU A 217 -51.64 2.14 -41.84
C GLU A 217 -50.90 1.45 -43.00
N LEU A 218 -50.57 0.16 -42.86
CA LEU A 218 -49.94 -0.64 -43.92
C LEU A 218 -50.84 -0.84 -45.13
N LEU A 219 -52.16 -0.96 -44.90
CA LEU A 219 -53.14 -1.07 -45.98
C LEU A 219 -53.26 0.24 -46.76
N ASP A 220 -53.24 1.38 -46.08
CA ASP A 220 -53.22 2.71 -46.71
C ASP A 220 -51.90 2.96 -47.46
N ASP A 221 -50.75 2.63 -46.85
CA ASP A 221 -49.44 2.78 -47.48
C ASP A 221 -49.33 1.92 -48.75
N ALA A 222 -49.82 0.67 -48.72
CA ALA A 222 -49.83 -0.21 -49.87
C ALA A 222 -50.80 0.29 -50.98
N ALA A 223 -51.95 0.84 -50.60
CA ALA A 223 -52.91 1.41 -51.54
C ALA A 223 -52.32 2.61 -52.31
N ASN A 224 -51.55 3.44 -51.60
CA ASN A 224 -50.91 4.64 -52.14
C ASN A 224 -49.51 4.38 -52.74
N MET A 225 -49.04 3.13 -52.76
CA MET A 225 -47.70 2.78 -53.22
C MET A 225 -47.53 2.98 -54.73
N GLU A 226 -46.49 3.71 -55.12
CA GLU A 226 -46.02 3.74 -56.51
C GLU A 226 -45.00 2.62 -56.75
N PHE A 227 -45.23 1.80 -57.77
CA PHE A 227 -44.35 0.68 -58.09
C PHE A 227 -43.14 1.14 -58.90
N LYS A 228 -41.94 0.76 -58.45
CA LYS A 228 -40.72 0.96 -59.23
C LYS A 228 -40.64 -0.07 -60.35
N ASP A 229 -40.21 0.36 -61.53
CA ASP A 229 -39.97 -0.50 -62.71
C ASP A 229 -41.21 -1.26 -63.24
N VAL A 230 -42.42 -0.77 -62.95
CA VAL A 230 -43.68 -1.32 -63.49
C VAL A 230 -44.53 -0.17 -64.03
N ILE A 231 -44.90 -0.23 -65.32
CA ILE A 231 -45.83 0.72 -65.93
C ILE A 231 -47.25 0.19 -65.69
N VAL A 232 -48.02 0.88 -64.84
CA VAL A 232 -49.43 0.56 -64.58
C VAL A 232 -50.30 1.29 -65.63
N PRO A 233 -51.05 0.58 -66.49
CA PRO A 233 -51.92 1.24 -67.47
C PRO A 233 -53.11 1.93 -66.77
N GLU A 234 -53.39 3.20 -67.11
CA GLU A 234 -54.47 3.99 -66.50
C GLU A 234 -55.89 3.47 -66.82
N ASN A 235 -56.03 2.62 -67.86
CA ASN A 235 -57.33 2.19 -68.39
C ASN A 235 -57.84 0.84 -67.84
N GLY A 236 -57.22 0.30 -66.79
CA GLY A 236 -57.65 -0.99 -66.20
C GLY A 236 -57.36 -2.21 -67.08
N GLU A 237 -56.43 -2.09 -68.04
CA GLU A 237 -55.98 -3.20 -68.88
C GLU A 237 -55.19 -4.25 -68.08
N PRO A 238 -55.32 -5.54 -68.43
CA PRO A 238 -54.65 -6.63 -67.73
C PRO A 238 -53.13 -6.52 -67.82
N VAL A 239 -52.46 -6.49 -66.66
CA VAL A 239 -51.00 -6.43 -66.57
C VAL A 239 -50.40 -7.84 -66.65
N GLY A 240 -49.24 -7.98 -67.29
CA GLY A 240 -48.56 -9.27 -67.45
C GLY A 240 -48.20 -9.95 -66.12
N THR A 241 -48.10 -11.27 -66.14
CA THR A 241 -47.83 -12.10 -64.95
C THR A 241 -46.48 -11.80 -64.28
N ARG A 242 -45.53 -11.18 -65.00
CA ARG A 242 -44.18 -10.87 -64.50
C ARG A 242 -44.17 -9.55 -63.72
N GLU A 243 -44.94 -8.58 -64.20
CA GLU A 243 -45.16 -7.27 -63.60
C GLU A 243 -45.99 -7.40 -62.32
N ILE A 244 -47.06 -8.21 -62.34
CA ILE A 244 -47.86 -8.53 -61.14
C ILE A 244 -46.98 -9.15 -60.04
N LYS A 245 -46.07 -10.07 -60.41
CA LYS A 245 -45.10 -10.64 -59.46
C LYS A 245 -44.15 -9.59 -58.88
N CYS A 246 -43.76 -8.59 -59.67
CA CYS A 246 -42.91 -7.49 -59.20
C CYS A 246 -43.65 -6.59 -58.20
N CYS A 247 -44.92 -6.25 -58.47
CA CYS A 247 -45.77 -5.46 -57.58
C CYS A 247 -46.00 -6.16 -56.23
N ILE A 248 -46.33 -7.46 -56.25
CA ILE A 248 -46.52 -8.26 -55.03
C ILE A 248 -45.23 -8.26 -54.18
N ARG A 249 -44.07 -8.42 -54.82
CA ARG A 249 -42.77 -8.38 -54.12
C ARG A 249 -42.52 -7.03 -53.45
N GLN A 250 -42.82 -5.92 -54.12
CA GLN A 250 -42.62 -4.58 -53.56
C GLN A 250 -43.56 -4.28 -52.37
N ILE A 251 -44.84 -4.68 -52.44
CA ILE A 251 -45.78 -4.56 -51.30
C ILE A 251 -45.26 -5.34 -50.08
N GLN A 252 -44.70 -6.52 -50.31
CA GLN A 252 -44.14 -7.34 -49.22
C GLN A 252 -42.88 -6.75 -48.60
N GLU A 253 -41.98 -6.22 -49.42
CA GLU A 253 -40.77 -5.53 -48.92
C GLU A 253 -41.15 -4.34 -48.03
N LEU A 254 -42.19 -3.59 -48.40
CA LEU A 254 -42.74 -2.51 -47.58
C LEU A 254 -43.27 -3.01 -46.23
N ILE A 255 -44.12 -4.02 -46.22
CA ILE A 255 -44.73 -4.61 -45.00
C ILE A 255 -43.63 -5.15 -44.07
N ILE A 256 -42.67 -5.89 -44.63
CA ILE A 256 -41.56 -6.49 -43.87
C ILE A 256 -40.65 -5.40 -43.28
N SER A 257 -40.33 -4.37 -44.07
CA SER A 257 -39.50 -3.24 -43.62
C SER A 257 -40.14 -2.50 -42.44
N ARG A 258 -41.43 -2.16 -42.54
CA ARG A 258 -42.18 -1.47 -41.47
C ARG A 258 -42.33 -2.34 -40.23
N LEU A 259 -42.62 -3.64 -40.40
CA LEU A 259 -42.70 -4.59 -39.29
C LEU A 259 -41.37 -4.70 -38.54
N ASN A 260 -40.25 -4.77 -39.28
CA ASN A 260 -38.91 -4.82 -38.71
C ASN A 260 -38.62 -3.58 -37.86
N GLN A 261 -38.94 -2.39 -38.37
CA GLN A 261 -38.71 -1.14 -37.67
C GLN A 261 -39.53 -1.05 -36.38
N ALA A 262 -40.80 -1.45 -36.40
CA ALA A 262 -41.68 -1.42 -35.23
C ALA A 262 -41.28 -2.45 -34.16
N VAL A 263 -40.92 -3.67 -34.58
CA VAL A 263 -40.46 -4.72 -33.66
C VAL A 263 -39.11 -4.38 -33.03
N ALA A 264 -38.17 -3.82 -33.82
CA ALA A 264 -36.88 -3.36 -33.31
C ALA A 264 -37.04 -2.25 -32.26
N ASN A 265 -37.89 -1.25 -32.53
CA ASN A 265 -38.15 -0.14 -31.58
C ASN A 265 -38.74 -0.62 -30.25
N LYS A 266 -39.65 -1.61 -30.26
CA LYS A 266 -40.20 -2.18 -29.01
C LYS A 266 -39.16 -3.00 -28.24
N LEU A 267 -38.28 -3.74 -28.91
CA LEU A 267 -37.21 -4.53 -28.27
C LEU A 267 -36.16 -3.67 -27.56
N ILE A 268 -35.81 -2.52 -28.14
CA ILE A 268 -34.82 -1.57 -27.59
C ILE A 268 -35.18 -1.15 -26.16
N SER A 269 -36.46 -0.88 -25.88
CA SER A 269 -36.93 -0.43 -24.55
C SER A 269 -36.68 -1.44 -23.41
N SER A 270 -36.63 -2.74 -23.72
CA SER A 270 -36.39 -3.80 -22.73
C SER A 270 -34.90 -4.04 -22.46
N VAL A 271 -34.03 -3.62 -23.39
CA VAL A 271 -32.57 -3.77 -23.33
C VAL A 271 -31.91 -2.60 -22.61
N ASP A 272 -32.50 -1.39 -22.67
CA ASP A 272 -31.97 -0.19 -22.02
C ASP A 272 -31.80 -0.35 -20.49
N TYR A 273 -32.71 -1.09 -19.84
CA TYR A 273 -32.60 -1.41 -18.40
C TYR A 273 -31.36 -2.25 -18.06
N LEU A 274 -30.97 -3.19 -18.95
CA LEU A 274 -29.77 -4.02 -18.75
C LEU A 274 -28.48 -3.23 -18.98
N ARG A 275 -28.50 -2.26 -19.89
CA ARG A 275 -27.34 -1.39 -20.16
C ARG A 275 -26.95 -0.58 -18.92
N GLU A 276 -27.91 0.01 -18.23
CA GLU A 276 -27.63 0.79 -17.01
C GLU A 276 -27.07 -0.08 -15.86
N SER A 277 -27.48 -1.35 -15.77
CA SER A 277 -27.07 -2.25 -14.69
C SER A 277 -25.66 -2.86 -14.87
N PHE A 278 -25.21 -3.14 -16.09
CA PHE A 278 -24.00 -3.94 -16.32
C PHE A 278 -22.83 -3.17 -16.96
N VAL A 279 -23.11 -2.13 -17.75
CA VAL A 279 -22.11 -1.57 -18.68
C VAL A 279 -21.13 -0.62 -17.99
N GLY A 280 -21.62 0.26 -17.12
CA GLY A 280 -20.76 1.30 -16.52
C GLY A 280 -19.59 0.76 -15.70
N THR A 281 -19.76 -0.38 -15.03
CA THR A 281 -18.69 -1.00 -14.23
C THR A 281 -17.76 -1.87 -15.09
N LEU A 282 -18.29 -2.55 -16.10
CA LEU A 282 -17.50 -3.38 -17.02
C LEU A 282 -16.58 -2.52 -17.90
N GLU A 283 -17.10 -1.42 -18.44
CA GLU A 283 -16.32 -0.48 -19.25
C GLU A 283 -15.17 0.12 -18.44
N ARG A 284 -15.41 0.53 -17.19
CA ARG A 284 -14.36 1.05 -16.31
C ARG A 284 -13.28 -0.01 -16.01
N CYS A 285 -13.66 -1.25 -15.78
CA CYS A 285 -12.71 -2.35 -15.59
C CYS A 285 -11.86 -2.60 -16.85
N LEU A 286 -12.50 -2.69 -18.02
CA LEU A 286 -11.82 -2.93 -19.30
C LEU A 286 -10.91 -1.77 -19.68
N GLN A 287 -11.35 -0.53 -19.54
CA GLN A 287 -10.52 0.65 -19.77
C GLN A 287 -9.26 0.62 -18.89
N SER A 288 -9.38 0.21 -17.63
CA SER A 288 -8.22 0.11 -16.74
C SER A 288 -7.27 -1.01 -17.14
N LEU A 289 -7.76 -2.13 -17.68
CA LEU A 289 -6.92 -3.24 -18.13
C LEU A 289 -6.21 -2.88 -19.45
N GLU A 290 -6.95 -2.34 -20.41
CA GLU A 290 -6.44 -1.96 -21.73
C GLU A 290 -5.42 -0.81 -21.66
N LYS A 291 -5.57 0.15 -20.75
CA LYS A 291 -4.64 1.28 -20.57
C LYS A 291 -3.22 0.84 -20.15
N SER A 292 -3.06 -0.35 -19.59
CA SER A 292 -1.77 -0.87 -19.15
C SER A 292 -0.96 -1.61 -20.24
N GLN A 293 -1.50 -1.72 -21.45
CA GLN A 293 -0.76 -2.11 -22.64
C GLN A 293 -0.60 -0.90 -23.56
N ASP A 294 0.59 -0.71 -24.14
CA ASP A 294 0.86 0.21 -25.26
C ASP A 294 0.14 -0.20 -26.57
N VAL A 295 -0.96 -0.95 -26.48
CA VAL A 295 -1.77 -1.38 -27.61
C VAL A 295 -2.88 -0.36 -27.76
N SER A 296 -2.69 0.54 -28.72
CA SER A 296 -3.54 1.66 -29.10
C SER A 296 -4.93 1.28 -29.65
N ILE A 297 -5.47 0.11 -29.32
CA ILE A 297 -6.77 -0.35 -29.79
C ILE A 297 -7.52 -1.01 -28.62
N HIS A 298 -8.60 -0.37 -28.18
CA HIS A 298 -9.55 -0.85 -27.17
C HIS A 298 -10.38 -2.04 -27.68
N ILE A 299 -9.72 -3.13 -28.06
CA ILE A 299 -10.32 -4.27 -28.78
C ILE A 299 -11.39 -4.94 -27.91
N THR A 300 -11.12 -5.20 -26.63
CA THR A 300 -12.05 -5.90 -25.75
C THR A 300 -13.25 -5.03 -25.38
N SER A 301 -13.02 -3.74 -25.11
CA SER A 301 -14.10 -2.76 -24.95
C SER A 301 -14.97 -2.62 -26.20
N ASN A 302 -14.40 -2.74 -27.39
CA ASN A 302 -15.16 -2.74 -28.64
C ASN A 302 -16.02 -4.00 -28.81
N TYR A 303 -15.54 -5.18 -28.37
CA TYR A 303 -16.37 -6.39 -28.37
C TYR A 303 -17.50 -6.32 -27.32
N LEU A 304 -17.28 -5.70 -26.16
CA LEU A 304 -18.38 -5.40 -25.23
C LEU A 304 -19.44 -4.51 -25.88
N LYS A 305 -19.02 -3.47 -26.60
CA LYS A 305 -19.94 -2.64 -27.39
C LYS A 305 -20.64 -3.45 -28.48
N GLN A 306 -20.00 -4.45 -29.07
CA GLN A 306 -20.65 -5.36 -30.03
C GLN A 306 -21.66 -6.31 -29.37
N ILE A 307 -21.41 -6.82 -28.16
CA ILE A 307 -22.40 -7.59 -27.39
C ILE A 307 -23.65 -6.74 -27.13
N LEU A 308 -23.45 -5.49 -26.72
CA LEU A 308 -24.54 -4.54 -26.51
C LEU A 308 -25.23 -4.19 -27.84
N ASN A 309 -24.46 -3.94 -28.90
CA ASN A 309 -25.02 -3.64 -30.23
C ASN A 309 -25.76 -4.84 -30.85
N ALA A 310 -25.37 -6.08 -30.55
CA ALA A 310 -26.12 -7.27 -30.92
C ALA A 310 -27.50 -7.31 -30.22
N ALA A 311 -27.59 -6.69 -29.04
CA ALA A 311 -28.86 -6.47 -28.34
C ALA A 311 -29.69 -5.30 -28.93
N TYR A 312 -29.04 -4.25 -29.44
CA TYR A 312 -29.69 -3.06 -30.02
C TYR A 312 -30.12 -3.20 -31.49
N HIS A 313 -29.28 -3.80 -32.34
CA HIS A 313 -29.52 -3.95 -33.77
C HIS A 313 -30.07 -5.34 -34.07
N VAL A 314 -31.31 -5.59 -33.66
CA VAL A 314 -32.13 -6.66 -34.24
C VAL A 314 -32.60 -6.21 -35.62
N GLU A 315 -31.68 -5.92 -36.54
CA GLU A 315 -32.02 -5.89 -37.95
C GLU A 315 -32.29 -7.33 -38.36
N VAL A 316 -33.58 -7.65 -38.48
CA VAL A 316 -34.04 -8.90 -39.07
C VAL A 316 -33.70 -8.85 -40.56
N THR A 317 -32.47 -9.22 -40.88
CA THR A 317 -32.00 -9.23 -42.27
C THR A 317 -32.62 -10.42 -43.00
N PHE A 318 -33.70 -10.15 -43.72
CA PHE A 318 -34.29 -11.07 -44.69
C PHE A 318 -33.48 -11.03 -45.99
N HIS A 319 -32.23 -11.47 -45.96
CA HIS A 319 -31.49 -11.68 -47.21
C HIS A 319 -32.09 -12.86 -47.96
N SER A 320 -32.02 -12.83 -49.28
CA SER A 320 -32.70 -13.69 -50.27
C SER A 320 -32.41 -15.21 -50.20
N GLY A 321 -31.97 -15.73 -49.06
CA GLY A 321 -31.78 -17.15 -48.74
C GLY A 321 -32.36 -17.58 -47.38
N SER A 322 -33.06 -16.73 -46.63
CA SER A 322 -33.63 -17.10 -45.32
C SER A 322 -34.82 -18.08 -45.45
N SER A 323 -35.03 -18.93 -44.45
CA SER A 323 -36.16 -19.88 -44.42
C SER A 323 -37.53 -19.16 -44.43
N VAL A 324 -37.61 -17.95 -43.86
CA VAL A 324 -38.81 -17.12 -43.84
C VAL A 324 -39.15 -16.56 -45.23
N THR A 325 -38.16 -16.05 -45.96
CA THR A 325 -38.35 -15.58 -47.35
C THR A 325 -38.75 -16.73 -48.28
N ARG A 326 -38.22 -17.93 -48.05
CA ARG A 326 -38.60 -19.15 -48.80
C ARG A 326 -40.02 -19.63 -48.47
N MET A 327 -40.46 -19.44 -47.22
CA MET A 327 -41.83 -19.76 -46.78
C MET A 327 -42.88 -18.76 -47.29
N LEU A 328 -42.57 -17.46 -47.26
CA LEU A 328 -43.43 -16.43 -47.87
C LEU A 328 -43.55 -16.68 -49.37
N TRP A 329 -42.47 -17.09 -50.04
CA TRP A 329 -42.47 -17.49 -51.44
C TRP A 329 -43.37 -18.70 -51.76
N GLU A 330 -43.41 -19.71 -50.88
CA GLU A 330 -44.30 -20.88 -51.01
C GLU A 330 -45.79 -20.49 -50.86
N GLN A 331 -46.11 -19.58 -49.93
CA GLN A 331 -47.46 -19.03 -49.78
C GLN A 331 -47.85 -18.12 -50.95
N ILE A 332 -46.91 -17.36 -51.52
CA ILE A 332 -47.10 -16.56 -52.73
C ILE A 332 -47.44 -17.44 -53.93
N LYS A 333 -46.82 -18.62 -54.07
CA LYS A 333 -47.24 -19.60 -55.09
C LYS A 333 -48.73 -19.94 -54.95
N GLN A 334 -49.23 -20.07 -53.72
CA GLN A 334 -50.65 -20.36 -53.45
C GLN A 334 -51.55 -19.13 -53.65
N ILE A 335 -51.12 -17.94 -53.25
CA ILE A 335 -51.85 -16.67 -53.46
C ILE A 335 -51.95 -16.36 -54.95
N ILE A 336 -50.83 -16.47 -55.69
CA ILE A 336 -50.81 -16.35 -57.16
C ILE A 336 -51.76 -17.37 -57.76
N GLN A 337 -51.71 -18.65 -57.36
CA GLN A 337 -52.63 -19.66 -57.89
C GLN A 337 -54.11 -19.36 -57.63
N ARG A 338 -54.46 -18.71 -56.51
CA ARG A 338 -55.84 -18.30 -56.19
C ARG A 338 -56.28 -17.04 -56.94
N ILE A 339 -55.38 -16.08 -57.13
CA ILE A 339 -55.68 -14.80 -57.79
C ILE A 339 -55.66 -14.96 -59.33
N THR A 340 -54.81 -15.83 -59.89
CA THR A 340 -54.70 -16.03 -61.35
C THR A 340 -55.78 -16.93 -61.97
N TRP A 341 -56.76 -17.40 -61.18
CA TRP A 341 -57.90 -18.18 -61.71
C TRP A 341 -59.03 -17.31 -62.27
N VAL A 342 -58.92 -15.99 -62.12
CA VAL A 342 -59.76 -14.99 -62.78
C VAL A 342 -58.83 -14.12 -63.64
N SER A 343 -59.31 -13.63 -64.79
CA SER A 343 -58.60 -12.79 -65.76
C SER A 343 -57.63 -11.77 -65.11
N PRO A 344 -56.51 -11.40 -65.77
CA PRO A 344 -55.42 -10.69 -65.09
C PRO A 344 -55.94 -9.41 -64.44
N PRO A 345 -55.75 -9.23 -63.12
CA PRO A 345 -56.36 -8.13 -62.39
C PRO A 345 -55.78 -6.79 -62.83
N ALA A 346 -56.65 -5.78 -62.98
CA ALA A 346 -56.23 -4.39 -63.03
C ALA A 346 -55.61 -4.01 -61.68
N ILE A 347 -54.46 -3.32 -61.70
CA ILE A 347 -53.75 -2.88 -60.49
C ILE A 347 -54.48 -1.64 -59.92
N THR A 348 -55.61 -1.87 -59.26
CA THR A 348 -56.41 -0.84 -58.61
C THR A 348 -55.98 -0.62 -57.16
N LEU A 349 -56.43 0.49 -56.54
CA LEU A 349 -56.22 0.76 -55.11
C LEU A 349 -56.71 -0.41 -54.24
N GLU A 350 -57.89 -0.94 -54.56
CA GLU A 350 -58.50 -2.09 -53.85
C GLU A 350 -57.68 -3.37 -54.04
N TRP A 351 -57.11 -3.60 -55.22
CA TRP A 351 -56.23 -4.74 -55.46
C TRP A 351 -54.98 -4.67 -54.60
N LYS A 352 -54.31 -3.51 -54.53
CA LYS A 352 -53.13 -3.32 -53.67
C LYS A 352 -53.46 -3.54 -52.20
N ARG A 353 -54.60 -3.01 -51.75
CA ARG A 353 -55.12 -3.20 -50.38
C ARG A 353 -55.37 -4.69 -50.07
N LYS A 354 -56.01 -5.42 -50.99
CA LYS A 354 -56.29 -6.85 -50.85
C LYS A 354 -55.01 -7.69 -50.83
N VAL A 355 -54.04 -7.39 -51.69
CA VAL A 355 -52.73 -8.06 -51.71
C VAL A 355 -51.96 -7.81 -50.41
N ALA A 356 -51.99 -6.58 -49.88
CA ALA A 356 -51.38 -6.26 -48.59
C ALA A 356 -52.09 -6.98 -47.43
N GLN A 357 -53.43 -7.06 -47.44
CA GLN A 357 -54.20 -7.78 -46.44
C GLN A 357 -53.88 -9.29 -46.43
N GLU A 358 -53.87 -9.94 -47.60
CA GLU A 358 -53.51 -11.35 -47.72
C GLU A 358 -52.04 -11.61 -47.34
N ALA A 359 -51.13 -10.67 -47.65
CA ALA A 359 -49.74 -10.73 -47.21
C ALA A 359 -49.61 -10.66 -45.67
N ILE A 360 -50.35 -9.76 -45.01
CA ILE A 360 -50.41 -9.64 -43.54
C ILE A 360 -50.98 -10.92 -42.92
N GLU A 361 -52.06 -11.47 -43.48
CA GLU A 361 -52.71 -12.70 -42.96
C GLU A 361 -51.84 -13.95 -43.17
N SER A 362 -51.00 -13.96 -44.22
CA SER A 362 -50.03 -15.04 -44.49
C SER A 362 -48.81 -15.04 -43.55
N LEU A 363 -48.54 -13.92 -42.86
CA LEU A 363 -47.43 -13.80 -41.91
C LEU A 363 -47.74 -14.55 -40.61
N SER A 364 -47.11 -15.70 -40.41
CA SER A 364 -47.19 -16.42 -39.14
C SER A 364 -46.32 -15.73 -38.08
N ALA A 365 -46.95 -14.99 -37.16
CA ALA A 365 -46.26 -14.35 -36.03
C ALA A 365 -45.39 -15.33 -35.22
N SER A 366 -45.82 -16.59 -35.07
CA SER A 366 -45.04 -17.63 -34.39
C SER A 366 -43.74 -18.01 -35.13
N LYS A 367 -43.77 -18.07 -36.47
CA LYS A 367 -42.57 -18.36 -37.28
C LYS A 367 -41.64 -17.16 -37.36
N LEU A 368 -42.19 -15.95 -37.40
CA LEU A 368 -41.43 -14.70 -37.36
C LEU A 368 -40.69 -14.58 -36.01
N ALA A 369 -41.38 -14.75 -34.89
CA ALA A 369 -40.80 -14.76 -33.55
C ALA A 369 -39.66 -15.79 -33.42
N LYS A 370 -39.88 -17.03 -33.90
CA LYS A 370 -38.83 -18.07 -33.93
C LYS A 370 -37.60 -17.66 -34.73
N SER A 371 -37.78 -17.02 -35.90
CA SER A 371 -36.68 -16.56 -36.74
C SER A 371 -35.89 -15.44 -36.08
N ILE A 372 -36.57 -14.45 -35.50
CA ILE A 372 -35.96 -13.30 -34.82
C ILE A 372 -35.18 -13.76 -33.58
N CYS A 373 -35.79 -14.56 -32.71
CA CYS A 373 -35.11 -15.15 -31.55
C CYS A 373 -33.91 -16.03 -31.96
N SER A 374 -33.99 -16.74 -33.09
CA SER A 374 -32.85 -17.51 -33.60
C SER A 374 -31.71 -16.61 -34.06
N GLN A 375 -31.98 -15.57 -34.84
CA GLN A 375 -30.95 -14.63 -35.31
C GLN A 375 -30.32 -13.86 -34.14
N PHE A 376 -31.13 -13.44 -33.17
CA PHE A 376 -30.67 -12.81 -31.94
C PHE A 376 -29.71 -13.70 -31.16
N ARG A 377 -30.08 -14.96 -30.91
CA ARG A 377 -29.21 -15.95 -30.24
C ARG A 377 -27.90 -16.16 -30.99
N THR A 378 -27.94 -16.28 -32.32
CA THR A 378 -26.72 -16.47 -33.12
C THR A 378 -25.79 -15.26 -33.03
N ARG A 379 -26.32 -14.03 -33.09
CA ARG A 379 -25.51 -12.80 -32.92
C ARG A 379 -24.95 -12.71 -31.49
N LEU A 380 -25.76 -12.97 -30.48
CA LEU A 380 -25.35 -12.97 -29.07
C LEU A 380 -24.20 -13.96 -28.82
N ASN A 381 -24.34 -15.21 -29.28
CA ASN A 381 -23.30 -16.24 -29.16
C ASN A 381 -22.00 -15.81 -29.85
N SER A 382 -22.09 -15.29 -31.08
CA SER A 382 -20.92 -14.84 -31.82
C SER A 382 -20.19 -13.69 -31.12
N SER A 383 -20.93 -12.72 -30.56
CA SER A 383 -20.34 -11.61 -29.81
C SER A 383 -19.73 -12.06 -28.47
N HIS A 384 -20.37 -12.99 -27.77
CA HIS A 384 -19.84 -13.60 -26.54
C HIS A 384 -18.53 -14.37 -26.81
N GLU A 385 -18.49 -15.20 -27.85
CA GLU A 385 -17.28 -15.92 -28.25
C GLU A 385 -16.14 -14.98 -28.63
N ALA A 386 -16.43 -13.91 -29.38
CA ALA A 386 -15.45 -12.91 -29.77
C ALA A 386 -14.90 -12.13 -28.56
N PHE A 387 -15.76 -11.76 -27.61
CA PHE A 387 -15.34 -11.14 -26.36
C PHE A 387 -14.46 -12.07 -25.54
N ALA A 388 -14.86 -13.33 -25.36
CA ALA A 388 -14.07 -14.33 -24.64
C ALA A 388 -12.70 -14.55 -25.30
N ALA A 389 -12.62 -14.58 -26.63
CA ALA A 389 -11.35 -14.67 -27.35
C ALA A 389 -10.45 -13.45 -27.12
N SER A 390 -11.03 -12.23 -27.20
CA SER A 390 -10.30 -10.99 -26.92
C SER A 390 -9.82 -10.90 -25.47
N LEU A 391 -10.64 -11.30 -24.51
CA LEU A 391 -10.27 -11.31 -23.09
C LEU A 391 -9.13 -12.31 -22.81
N ARG A 392 -9.12 -13.48 -23.48
CA ARG A 392 -7.99 -14.42 -23.41
C ARG A 392 -6.69 -13.83 -23.97
N GLN A 393 -6.77 -13.06 -25.06
CA GLN A 393 -5.60 -12.37 -25.61
C GLN A 393 -5.08 -11.30 -24.66
N LEU A 394 -5.98 -10.53 -24.03
CA LEU A 394 -5.65 -9.56 -23.00
C LEU A 394 -5.00 -10.25 -21.78
N GLU A 395 -5.56 -11.36 -21.31
CA GLU A 395 -5.02 -12.19 -20.23
C GLU A 395 -3.63 -12.74 -20.56
N ALA A 396 -3.41 -13.26 -21.76
CA ALA A 396 -2.09 -13.73 -22.21
C ALA A 396 -1.05 -12.59 -22.21
N GLY A 397 -1.42 -11.41 -22.69
CA GLY A 397 -0.56 -10.23 -22.68
C GLY A 397 -0.23 -9.74 -21.27
N HIS A 398 -1.17 -9.85 -20.33
CA HIS A 398 -0.93 -9.57 -18.92
C HIS A 398 -0.10 -10.66 -18.23
N SER A 399 -0.29 -11.94 -18.54
CA SER A 399 0.45 -13.05 -17.91
C SER A 399 1.95 -12.86 -18.04
N GLY A 400 2.45 -12.61 -19.26
CA GLY A 400 3.89 -12.40 -19.47
C GLY A 400 4.43 -11.12 -18.82
N ARG A 401 3.60 -10.08 -18.68
CA ARG A 401 3.95 -8.85 -17.94
C ARG A 401 4.01 -9.12 -16.44
N LEU A 402 3.05 -9.87 -15.90
CA LEU A 402 2.95 -10.22 -14.49
C LEU A 402 4.09 -11.15 -14.06
N GLU A 403 4.46 -12.15 -14.87
CA GLU A 403 5.64 -12.99 -14.59
C GLU A 403 6.93 -12.17 -14.45
N LYS A 404 7.19 -11.25 -15.41
CA LYS A 404 8.32 -10.32 -15.31
C LYS A 404 8.24 -9.41 -14.08
N THR A 405 7.02 -8.99 -13.73
CA THR A 405 6.77 -8.16 -12.55
C THR A 405 7.04 -8.93 -11.27
N GLU A 406 6.69 -10.21 -11.21
CA GLU A 406 6.98 -11.13 -10.10
C GLU A 406 8.49 -11.33 -9.94
N ASP A 407 9.22 -11.58 -11.03
CA ASP A 407 10.69 -11.71 -11.00
C ASP A 407 11.37 -10.43 -10.48
N LEU A 408 10.94 -9.26 -10.97
CA LEU A 408 11.46 -7.97 -10.49
C LEU A 408 11.14 -7.74 -9.02
N TRP A 409 9.89 -7.99 -8.63
CA TRP A 409 9.46 -7.89 -7.24
C TRP A 409 10.27 -8.81 -6.32
N LEU A 410 10.59 -10.04 -6.76
CA LEU A 410 11.45 -10.97 -6.03
C LEU A 410 12.87 -10.42 -5.84
N LYS A 411 13.47 -9.83 -6.88
CA LYS A 411 14.81 -9.21 -6.80
C LYS A 411 14.82 -7.99 -5.88
N VAL A 412 13.82 -7.12 -6.00
CA VAL A 412 13.69 -5.96 -5.09
C VAL A 412 13.61 -6.44 -3.64
N ARG A 413 12.79 -7.45 -3.39
CA ARG A 413 12.54 -7.97 -2.04
C ARG A 413 13.73 -8.73 -1.44
N LYS A 414 14.42 -9.58 -2.22
CA LYS A 414 15.46 -10.49 -1.70
C LYS A 414 16.86 -9.91 -1.78
N ASP A 415 17.12 -8.99 -2.72
CA ASP A 415 18.47 -8.52 -3.01
C ASP A 415 18.63 -7.01 -2.81
N HIS A 416 17.80 -6.18 -3.45
CA HIS A 416 18.02 -4.72 -3.48
C HIS A 416 17.62 -4.02 -2.18
N ALA A 417 16.38 -4.20 -1.72
CA ALA A 417 15.90 -3.55 -0.49
C ALA A 417 16.72 -3.95 0.75
N PRO A 418 17.08 -5.23 0.97
CA PRO A 418 17.91 -5.60 2.12
C PRO A 418 19.31 -4.97 2.11
N ARG A 419 19.94 -4.85 0.93
CA ARG A 419 21.26 -4.19 0.79
C ARG A 419 21.18 -2.68 1.03
N LEU A 420 20.14 -2.02 0.52
CA LEU A 420 19.91 -0.59 0.78
C LEU A 420 19.58 -0.32 2.25
N ALA A 421 18.84 -1.22 2.90
CA ALA A 421 18.58 -1.15 4.34
C ALA A 421 19.85 -1.25 5.16
N ARG A 422 20.78 -2.12 4.77
CA ARG A 422 22.11 -2.19 5.39
C ARG A 422 22.85 -0.86 5.31
N LEU A 423 22.89 -0.24 4.13
CA LEU A 423 23.53 1.07 3.95
C LEU A 423 22.85 2.15 4.78
N SER A 424 21.52 2.12 4.91
CA SER A 424 20.75 3.03 5.77
C SER A 424 21.11 2.84 7.26
N LEU A 425 21.18 1.60 7.73
CA LEU A 425 21.59 1.27 9.10
C LEU A 425 23.04 1.72 9.37
N GLU A 426 23.97 1.49 8.45
CA GLU A 426 25.38 1.88 8.59
C GLU A 426 25.55 3.40 8.67
N SER A 427 24.91 4.16 7.76
CA SER A 427 24.97 5.62 7.79
C SER A 427 24.25 6.22 9.00
N ARG A 428 23.15 5.60 9.44
CA ARG A 428 22.45 6.00 10.67
C ARG A 428 23.28 5.73 11.91
N SER A 429 23.86 4.54 12.01
CA SER A 429 24.76 4.18 13.11
C SER A 429 25.93 5.15 13.21
N LEU A 430 26.53 5.52 12.08
CA LEU A 430 27.59 6.52 12.05
C LEU A 430 27.12 7.85 12.63
N GLN A 431 25.95 8.34 12.20
CA GLN A 431 25.35 9.56 12.74
C GLN A 431 25.13 9.48 14.26
N ASP A 432 24.53 8.38 14.73
CA ASP A 432 24.20 8.16 16.14
C ASP A 432 25.45 8.07 17.02
N VAL A 433 26.52 7.39 16.57
CA VAL A 433 27.81 7.34 17.27
C VAL A 433 28.48 8.70 17.33
N LEU A 434 28.42 9.47 16.23
CA LEU A 434 28.99 10.82 16.19
C LEU A 434 28.25 11.75 17.16
N LEU A 435 26.93 11.65 17.28
CA LEU A 435 26.13 12.49 18.17
C LEU A 435 26.26 12.09 19.64
N HIS A 436 26.11 10.80 19.94
CA HIS A 436 25.85 10.32 21.30
C HIS A 436 26.95 9.43 21.89
N ARG A 437 28.01 9.14 21.09
CA ARG A 437 29.03 8.14 21.39
C ARG A 437 28.45 6.72 21.53
N LYS A 438 29.34 5.74 21.70
CA LYS A 438 28.91 4.37 21.96
C LYS A 438 28.17 4.27 23.30
N PRO A 439 27.03 3.58 23.37
CA PRO A 439 26.31 3.36 24.62
C PRO A 439 27.14 2.52 25.59
N LYS A 440 26.96 2.75 26.90
CA LYS A 440 27.55 1.92 27.94
C LYS A 440 26.68 0.68 28.15
N LEU A 441 27.28 -0.50 28.05
CA LEU A 441 26.62 -1.77 28.37
C LEU A 441 26.62 -1.96 29.90
N GLY A 442 25.43 -2.10 30.48
CA GLY A 442 25.23 -2.49 31.87
C GLY A 442 25.01 -3.99 32.02
N GLN A 443 24.33 -4.38 33.10
CA GLN A 443 24.00 -5.78 33.37
C GLN A 443 23.09 -6.40 32.30
N GLU A 444 23.22 -7.70 32.06
CA GLU A 444 22.30 -8.47 31.21
C GLU A 444 20.90 -8.49 31.84
N LEU A 445 19.89 -8.02 31.11
CA LEU A 445 18.48 -8.07 31.49
C LEU A 445 17.80 -9.34 30.98
N GLY A 446 18.27 -9.88 29.86
CA GLY A 446 17.78 -11.13 29.31
C GLY A 446 18.46 -11.51 28.01
N ARG A 447 18.37 -12.80 27.68
CA ARG A 447 18.92 -13.38 26.45
C ARG A 447 17.83 -14.08 25.67
N GLY A 448 17.69 -13.70 24.41
CA GLY A 448 16.74 -14.27 23.46
C GLY A 448 17.44 -15.00 22.33
N GLN A 449 16.64 -15.52 21.39
CA GLN A 449 17.15 -16.15 20.17
C GLN A 449 17.92 -15.17 19.28
N TYR A 450 17.55 -13.88 19.30
CA TYR A 450 18.07 -12.86 18.39
C TYR A 450 19.17 -12.00 19.01
N GLY A 451 19.59 -12.27 20.25
CA GLY A 451 20.61 -11.46 20.90
C GLY A 451 20.45 -11.35 22.41
N VAL A 452 21.23 -10.43 22.98
CA VAL A 452 21.29 -10.19 24.42
C VAL A 452 20.82 -8.76 24.69
N VAL A 453 19.95 -8.59 25.67
CA VAL A 453 19.45 -7.28 26.12
C VAL A 453 20.17 -6.89 27.40
N TYR A 454 20.77 -5.70 27.39
CA TYR A 454 21.50 -5.12 28.50
C TYR A 454 20.80 -3.88 29.03
N LEU A 455 21.04 -3.59 30.31
CA LEU A 455 20.69 -2.32 30.92
C LEU A 455 21.52 -1.20 30.26
N CYS A 456 20.87 -0.08 29.94
CA CYS A 456 21.55 1.13 29.50
C CYS A 456 20.87 2.31 30.21
N ASP A 457 21.54 2.94 31.19
CA ASP A 457 20.85 3.96 31.98
C ASP A 457 20.44 5.16 31.14
N ASN A 458 21.40 5.84 30.50
CA ASN A 458 21.16 7.00 29.66
C ASN A 458 21.96 6.92 28.35
N TRP A 459 21.32 7.26 27.23
CA TRP A 459 22.00 7.44 25.95
C TRP A 459 21.28 8.50 25.11
N GLY A 460 22.03 9.48 24.60
CA GLY A 460 21.47 10.54 23.75
C GLY A 460 20.38 11.39 24.40
N GLY A 461 20.38 11.53 25.74
CA GLY A 461 19.34 12.24 26.49
C GLY A 461 18.10 11.39 26.81
N HIS A 462 18.07 10.13 26.36
CA HIS A 462 17.01 9.18 26.69
C HIS A 462 17.32 8.43 27.98
N PHE A 463 16.33 8.36 28.87
CA PHE A 463 16.36 7.58 30.10
C PHE A 463 14.91 7.18 30.45
N PRO A 464 14.65 5.93 30.88
CA PRO A 464 15.57 4.80 30.94
C PRO A 464 15.70 4.06 29.60
N CYS A 465 16.89 3.54 29.29
CA CYS A 465 17.15 2.78 28.05
C CYS A 465 17.43 1.28 28.29
N ALA A 466 17.24 0.51 27.23
CA ALA A 466 17.66 -0.88 27.10
C ALA A 466 18.48 -0.99 25.80
N LEU A 467 19.48 -1.85 25.80
CA LEU A 467 20.36 -2.07 24.67
C LEU A 467 20.26 -3.53 24.22
N LYS A 468 19.69 -3.77 23.04
CA LYS A 468 19.65 -5.09 22.42
C LYS A 468 20.86 -5.24 21.51
N SER A 469 21.79 -6.12 21.89
CA SER A 469 22.95 -6.50 21.08
C SER A 469 22.60 -7.69 20.20
N VAL A 470 22.71 -7.51 18.89
CA VAL A 470 22.45 -8.54 17.87
C VAL A 470 23.75 -8.82 17.12
N VAL A 471 24.18 -10.07 17.12
CA VAL A 471 25.34 -10.53 16.33
C VAL A 471 24.81 -11.32 15.13
N PRO A 472 24.67 -10.70 13.95
CA PRO A 472 24.23 -11.40 12.75
C PRO A 472 25.29 -12.43 12.32
N PRO A 473 24.92 -13.71 12.14
CA PRO A 473 25.87 -14.79 11.82
C PRO A 473 26.34 -14.80 10.37
N ASP A 474 25.58 -14.19 9.46
CA ASP A 474 25.90 -14.10 8.03
C ASP A 474 25.31 -12.82 7.40
N GLU A 475 25.62 -12.59 6.12
CA GLU A 475 25.16 -11.43 5.37
C GLU A 475 23.64 -11.36 5.24
N LYS A 476 22.95 -12.50 5.11
CA LYS A 476 21.50 -12.54 4.99
C LYS A 476 20.85 -12.03 6.28
N HIS A 477 21.29 -12.51 7.44
CA HIS A 477 20.79 -12.08 8.74
C HIS A 477 21.15 -10.60 9.02
N TRP A 478 22.31 -10.13 8.54
CA TRP A 478 22.67 -8.71 8.60
C TRP A 478 21.64 -7.85 7.85
N ASN A 479 21.31 -8.27 6.63
CA ASN A 479 20.38 -7.56 5.76
C ASN A 479 18.92 -7.64 6.28
N ASP A 480 18.49 -8.78 6.83
CA ASP A 480 17.17 -8.93 7.47
C ASP A 480 17.05 -8.03 8.71
N LEU A 481 18.10 -7.96 9.56
CA LEU A 481 18.16 -7.05 10.71
C LEU A 481 18.13 -5.57 10.30
N ALA A 482 18.79 -5.22 9.20
CA ALA A 482 18.77 -3.86 8.69
C ALA A 482 17.39 -3.44 8.17
N LEU A 483 16.65 -4.37 7.56
CA LEU A 483 15.24 -4.14 7.20
C LEU A 483 14.35 -4.01 8.43
N GLU A 484 14.52 -4.87 9.44
CA GLU A 484 13.85 -4.72 10.74
C GLU A 484 14.07 -3.31 11.30
N PHE A 485 15.33 -2.88 11.36
CA PHE A 485 15.69 -1.55 11.84
C PHE A 485 14.97 -0.44 11.06
N HIS A 486 14.95 -0.52 9.73
CA HIS A 486 14.27 0.47 8.89
C HIS A 486 12.78 0.58 9.22
N TYR A 487 12.07 -0.56 9.30
CA TYR A 487 10.65 -0.56 9.66
C TYR A 487 10.39 -0.05 11.06
N MET A 488 11.20 -0.46 12.04
CA MET A 488 11.07 0.03 13.41
C MET A 488 11.27 1.54 13.49
N ARG A 489 12.20 2.08 12.70
CA ARG A 489 12.56 3.50 12.73
C ARG A 489 11.55 4.39 12.01
N SER A 490 10.95 3.89 10.93
CA SER A 490 9.96 4.62 10.13
C SER A 490 8.59 4.68 10.78
N LEU A 491 8.31 3.82 11.76
CA LEU A 491 7.08 3.87 12.53
C LEU A 491 6.92 5.19 13.30
N PRO A 492 5.74 5.84 13.20
CA PRO A 492 5.39 6.92 14.11
C PRO A 492 5.41 6.42 15.56
N LYS A 493 5.88 7.27 16.48
CA LYS A 493 5.83 6.98 17.91
C LYS A 493 4.39 6.67 18.33
N HIS A 494 4.22 5.62 19.12
CA HIS A 494 2.90 5.13 19.54
C HIS A 494 2.93 4.62 20.98
N GLU A 495 1.88 4.89 21.76
CA GLU A 495 1.85 4.55 23.19
C GLU A 495 1.96 3.05 23.49
N ARG A 496 1.61 2.20 22.52
CA ARG A 496 1.57 0.74 22.67
C ARG A 496 2.69 0.01 21.94
N LEU A 497 3.70 0.72 21.44
CA LEU A 497 4.91 0.14 20.86
C LEU A 497 6.13 0.64 21.60
N VAL A 498 7.15 -0.20 21.75
CA VAL A 498 8.42 0.21 22.36
C VAL A 498 9.19 1.10 21.39
N ASP A 499 9.59 2.27 21.87
CA ASP A 499 10.33 3.24 21.06
C ASP A 499 11.77 2.77 20.79
N LEU A 500 12.21 2.91 19.55
CA LEU A 500 13.61 2.79 19.14
C LEU A 500 14.25 4.18 19.14
N HIS A 501 15.24 4.40 20.02
CA HIS A 501 15.94 5.68 20.14
C HIS A 501 17.09 5.82 19.13
N GLY A 502 17.79 4.73 18.81
CA GLY A 502 18.87 4.75 17.83
C GLY A 502 19.56 3.41 17.66
N SER A 503 20.63 3.41 16.88
CA SER A 503 21.45 2.23 16.61
C SER A 503 22.94 2.55 16.61
N VAL A 504 23.77 1.59 17.02
CA VAL A 504 25.23 1.68 16.92
C VAL A 504 25.78 0.34 16.45
N ILE A 505 26.58 0.34 15.39
CA ILE A 505 27.36 -0.81 14.94
C ILE A 505 28.68 -0.81 15.69
N ASP A 506 28.93 -1.89 16.42
CA ASP A 506 30.19 -2.13 17.11
C ASP A 506 31.05 -3.15 16.35
N TYR A 507 32.02 -2.62 15.59
CA TYR A 507 33.01 -3.40 14.84
C TYR A 507 34.04 -4.12 15.73
N ASN A 508 34.14 -3.73 17.00
CA ASN A 508 35.11 -4.29 17.94
C ASN A 508 34.44 -5.21 18.98
N TYR A 509 33.21 -5.66 18.71
CA TYR A 509 32.47 -6.51 19.65
C TYR A 509 33.21 -7.82 19.91
N GLY A 510 33.18 -8.30 21.16
CA GLY A 510 33.93 -9.49 21.57
C GLY A 510 35.45 -9.38 21.35
N GLY A 511 36.02 -8.18 21.45
CA GLY A 511 37.46 -7.94 21.22
C GLY A 511 37.86 -7.92 19.74
N GLY A 512 36.94 -7.62 18.84
CA GLY A 512 37.16 -7.60 17.38
C GLY A 512 36.92 -8.94 16.69
N SER A 513 36.40 -9.94 17.41
CA SER A 513 36.06 -11.25 16.85
C SER A 513 34.71 -11.28 16.12
N SER A 514 33.86 -10.27 16.34
CA SER A 514 32.53 -10.19 15.73
C SER A 514 32.08 -8.75 15.58
N ILE A 515 31.12 -8.52 14.68
CA ILE A 515 30.45 -7.23 14.52
C ILE A 515 29.06 -7.37 15.14
N ALA A 516 28.69 -6.44 16.02
CA ALA A 516 27.36 -6.40 16.63
C ALA A 516 26.60 -5.14 16.23
N VAL A 517 25.30 -5.27 16.03
CA VAL A 517 24.39 -4.13 15.95
C VAL A 517 23.74 -3.95 17.33
N LEU A 518 23.93 -2.77 17.90
CA LEU A 518 23.37 -2.38 19.18
C LEU A 518 22.15 -1.50 18.92
N LEU A 519 20.97 -1.98 19.29
CA LEU A 519 19.72 -1.24 19.19
C LEU A 519 19.39 -0.62 20.54
N ILE A 520 19.27 0.71 20.59
CA ILE A 520 18.97 1.46 21.81
C ILE A 520 17.47 1.74 21.84
N MET A 521 16.78 1.22 22.84
CA MET A 521 15.32 1.23 22.94
C MET A 521 14.87 1.77 24.30
N GLU A 522 13.61 2.18 24.38
CA GLU A 522 12.95 2.47 25.65
C GLU A 522 12.98 1.22 26.55
N ARG A 523 13.30 1.41 27.83
CA ARG A 523 13.24 0.33 28.82
C ARG A 523 11.98 0.40 29.67
N LEU A 524 11.25 -0.72 29.66
CA LEU A 524 10.07 -0.94 30.49
C LEU A 524 10.42 -1.72 31.77
N HIS A 525 9.45 -1.86 32.67
CA HIS A 525 9.65 -2.45 33.99
C HIS A 525 9.87 -3.96 33.94
N ARG A 526 9.06 -4.69 33.17
CA ARG A 526 9.09 -6.16 33.03
C ARG A 526 8.36 -6.63 31.79
N ASP A 527 8.51 -7.90 31.41
CA ASP A 527 7.64 -8.53 30.40
C ASP A 527 6.31 -9.04 31.03
N LEU A 528 5.32 -9.31 30.19
CA LEU A 528 4.01 -9.81 30.61
C LEU A 528 4.10 -11.21 31.23
N TYR A 529 5.03 -12.05 30.77
CA TYR A 529 5.28 -13.36 31.39
C TYR A 529 5.61 -13.22 32.89
N THR A 530 6.52 -12.30 33.22
CA THR A 530 6.93 -11.99 34.59
C THR A 530 5.80 -11.31 35.35
N GLY A 531 5.04 -10.43 34.69
CA GLY A 531 3.83 -9.82 35.25
C GLY A 531 2.81 -10.87 35.70
N LEU A 532 2.43 -11.81 34.84
CA LEU A 532 1.48 -12.87 35.17
C LEU A 532 1.99 -13.76 36.31
N LYS A 533 3.27 -14.14 36.31
CA LYS A 533 3.88 -14.88 37.44
C LYS A 533 3.80 -14.13 38.77
N ALA A 534 3.85 -12.81 38.74
CA ALA A 534 3.74 -11.96 39.92
C ALA A 534 2.28 -11.73 40.38
N GLY A 535 1.28 -12.32 39.71
CA GLY A 535 -0.12 -12.27 40.13
C GLY A 535 -0.85 -10.98 39.78
N LEU A 536 -0.87 -10.58 38.50
CA LEU A 536 -1.64 -9.42 38.04
C LEU A 536 -3.16 -9.60 38.26
N ALA A 537 -3.80 -8.57 38.79
CA ALA A 537 -5.26 -8.51 38.94
C ALA A 537 -5.97 -8.61 37.58
N LEU A 538 -7.21 -9.16 37.57
CA LEU A 538 -7.97 -9.37 36.34
C LEU A 538 -8.19 -8.09 35.54
N GLU A 539 -8.56 -6.98 36.20
CA GLU A 539 -8.74 -5.68 35.56
C GLU A 539 -7.47 -5.23 34.81
N THR A 540 -6.31 -5.30 35.48
CA THR A 540 -5.02 -4.98 34.85
C THR A 540 -4.71 -5.91 33.67
N ARG A 541 -5.02 -7.20 33.79
CA ARG A 541 -4.84 -8.18 32.71
C ARG A 541 -5.70 -7.84 31.50
N LEU A 542 -6.97 -7.47 31.69
CA LEU A 542 -7.86 -7.05 30.60
C LEU A 542 -7.44 -5.72 29.98
N GLN A 543 -6.95 -4.76 30.78
CA GLN A 543 -6.37 -3.52 30.28
C GLN A 543 -5.14 -3.78 29.40
N ILE A 544 -4.26 -4.72 29.80
CA ILE A 544 -3.12 -5.15 28.99
C ILE A 544 -3.57 -5.75 27.66
N ALA A 545 -4.64 -6.56 27.64
CA ALA A 545 -5.17 -7.08 26.38
C ALA A 545 -5.68 -5.97 25.45
N LEU A 546 -6.35 -4.93 25.98
CA LEU A 546 -6.76 -3.77 25.20
C LEU A 546 -5.56 -3.01 24.61
N ASP A 547 -4.52 -2.81 25.42
CA ASP A 547 -3.27 -2.16 25.01
C ASP A 547 -2.57 -2.93 23.87
N VAL A 548 -2.56 -4.27 23.95
CA VAL A 548 -2.02 -5.12 22.89
C VAL A 548 -2.85 -5.03 21.61
N VAL A 549 -4.19 -5.08 21.70
CA VAL A 549 -5.06 -4.93 20.51
C VAL A 549 -4.82 -3.58 19.85
N GLU A 550 -4.71 -2.50 20.63
CA GLU A 550 -4.40 -1.17 20.13
C GLU A 550 -3.04 -1.12 19.43
N GLY A 551 -2.00 -1.73 20.01
CA GLY A 551 -0.67 -1.84 19.38
C GLY A 551 -0.67 -2.62 18.06
N ILE A 552 -1.36 -3.77 18.00
CA ILE A 552 -1.45 -4.57 16.77
C ILE A 552 -2.24 -3.81 15.70
N ARG A 553 -3.36 -3.17 16.07
CA ARG A 553 -4.14 -2.32 15.15
C ARG A 553 -3.29 -1.22 14.53
N PHE A 554 -2.48 -0.56 15.34
CA PHE A 554 -1.59 0.48 14.86
C PHE A 554 -0.58 -0.08 13.85
N LEU A 555 0.09 -1.20 14.15
CA LEU A 555 1.01 -1.87 13.21
C LEU A 555 0.32 -2.24 11.90
N HIS A 556 -0.86 -2.86 11.95
CA HIS A 556 -1.64 -3.22 10.77
C HIS A 556 -2.04 -1.99 9.95
N GLY A 557 -2.37 -0.88 10.63
CA GLY A 557 -2.65 0.41 9.98
C GLY A 557 -1.43 1.02 9.27
N GLN A 558 -0.21 0.66 9.68
CA GLN A 558 1.03 0.99 8.98
C GLN A 558 1.42 -0.06 7.92
N GLY A 559 0.55 -1.05 7.65
CA GLY A 559 0.79 -2.12 6.67
C GLY A 559 1.76 -3.20 7.14
N LEU A 560 2.10 -3.23 8.43
CA LEU A 560 3.05 -4.16 9.03
C LEU A 560 2.36 -5.27 9.81
N VAL A 561 2.90 -6.50 9.74
CA VAL A 561 2.42 -7.67 10.50
C VAL A 561 3.52 -8.13 11.45
N HIS A 562 3.20 -8.30 12.73
CA HIS A 562 4.17 -8.58 13.79
C HIS A 562 4.71 -10.02 13.75
N ARG A 563 3.83 -11.01 13.56
CA ARG A 563 4.10 -12.46 13.41
C ARG A 563 4.68 -13.20 14.62
N ASP A 564 5.00 -12.52 15.72
CA ASP A 564 5.45 -13.15 16.97
C ASP A 564 4.85 -12.53 18.23
N ILE A 565 3.54 -12.28 18.22
CA ILE A 565 2.80 -11.81 19.40
C ILE A 565 2.79 -12.93 20.46
N LYS A 566 3.35 -12.64 21.64
CA LYS A 566 3.47 -13.57 22.77
C LYS A 566 3.78 -12.84 24.07
N LEU A 567 3.65 -13.54 25.20
CA LEU A 567 3.90 -12.98 26.54
C LEU A 567 5.26 -12.28 26.71
N LYS A 568 6.33 -12.79 26.08
CA LYS A 568 7.68 -12.19 26.20
C LYS A 568 7.89 -10.95 25.33
N ASN A 569 7.05 -10.75 24.32
CA ASN A 569 7.12 -9.59 23.41
C ASN A 569 6.09 -8.50 23.78
N VAL A 570 5.46 -8.63 24.95
CA VAL A 570 4.62 -7.60 25.56
C VAL A 570 5.34 -7.12 26.82
N LEU A 571 5.84 -5.89 26.79
CA LEU A 571 6.50 -5.26 27.92
C LEU A 571 5.53 -4.36 28.69
N LEU A 572 5.73 -4.25 29.99
CA LEU A 572 4.88 -3.52 30.93
C LEU A 572 5.67 -2.38 31.56
N ASP A 573 5.09 -1.19 31.57
CA ASP A 573 5.66 -0.06 32.31
C ASP A 573 5.39 -0.18 33.82
N LYS A 574 5.75 0.83 34.60
CA LYS A 574 5.57 0.83 36.06
C LYS A 574 4.08 0.86 36.46
N GLN A 575 3.20 1.28 35.57
CA GLN A 575 1.76 1.33 35.74
C GLN A 575 1.06 0.09 35.17
N ASN A 576 1.83 -0.92 34.73
CA ASN A 576 1.36 -2.11 34.02
C ASN A 576 0.57 -1.82 32.73
N ARG A 577 0.88 -0.70 32.04
CA ARG A 577 0.42 -0.49 30.67
C ARG A 577 1.35 -1.21 29.71
N ALA A 578 0.77 -1.79 28.66
CA ALA A 578 1.50 -2.69 27.77
C ALA A 578 2.01 -1.97 26.52
N LYS A 579 3.22 -2.35 26.12
CA LYS A 579 3.84 -1.99 24.85
C LYS A 579 4.36 -3.25 24.16
N ILE A 580 4.13 -3.36 22.85
CA ILE A 580 4.65 -4.44 22.02
C ILE A 580 6.11 -4.14 21.66
N THR A 581 6.96 -5.16 21.70
CA THR A 581 8.38 -5.10 21.35
C THR A 581 8.77 -6.24 20.41
N ASP A 582 10.04 -6.28 20.02
CA ASP A 582 10.65 -7.32 19.20
C ASP A 582 10.01 -7.45 17.81
N LEU A 583 10.14 -6.38 17.04
CA LEU A 583 9.68 -6.28 15.66
C LEU A 583 10.60 -7.01 14.66
N GLY A 584 11.45 -7.94 15.11
CA GLY A 584 12.36 -8.68 14.21
C GLY A 584 11.69 -9.66 13.26
N PHE A 585 10.43 -9.97 13.52
CA PHE A 585 9.57 -10.65 12.56
C PHE A 585 8.59 -9.72 11.85
N CYS A 586 8.62 -8.44 12.16
CA CYS A 586 7.74 -7.47 11.54
C CYS A 586 8.12 -7.28 10.07
N LYS A 587 7.17 -7.50 9.16
CA LYS A 587 7.35 -7.22 7.73
C LYS A 587 6.07 -6.65 7.14
N PRO A 588 6.17 -5.81 6.11
CA PRO A 588 5.00 -5.41 5.35
C PRO A 588 4.31 -6.62 4.75
N GLU A 589 2.98 -6.65 4.76
CA GLU A 589 2.21 -7.77 4.19
C GLU A 589 2.63 -8.07 2.77
N ALA A 590 2.93 -7.01 2.02
CA ALA A 590 3.48 -7.13 0.69
C ALA A 590 4.73 -8.03 0.68
N MET A 591 5.71 -7.73 1.51
CA MET A 591 6.97 -8.46 1.51
C MET A 591 6.86 -9.86 2.15
N MET A 592 5.70 -10.28 2.66
CA MET A 592 5.46 -11.61 3.22
C MET A 592 5.19 -12.65 2.13
N SER A 593 6.06 -13.66 2.00
CA SER A 593 5.71 -14.93 1.36
C SER A 593 6.74 -16.01 1.71
N GLY A 594 6.27 -17.23 1.99
CA GLY A 594 7.11 -18.42 2.12
C GLY A 594 8.02 -18.47 3.36
N SER A 595 7.87 -17.55 4.32
CA SER A 595 8.62 -17.58 5.59
C SER A 595 7.73 -18.06 6.73
N ILE A 596 8.18 -19.10 7.43
CA ILE A 596 7.55 -19.64 8.64
C ILE A 596 8.37 -19.14 9.82
N VAL A 597 7.83 -18.18 10.56
CA VAL A 597 8.51 -17.47 11.66
C VAL A 597 7.58 -17.28 12.85
N GLY A 598 8.17 -17.01 14.01
CA GLY A 598 7.47 -16.81 15.28
C GLY A 598 7.64 -17.98 16.25
N THR A 599 6.82 -17.98 17.31
CA THR A 599 6.85 -18.99 18.35
C THR A 599 5.79 -20.07 18.09
N PRO A 600 6.13 -21.36 17.93
CA PRO A 600 5.23 -22.42 17.43
C PRO A 600 3.83 -22.47 18.07
N ILE A 601 3.74 -22.27 19.38
CA ILE A 601 2.47 -22.33 20.13
C ILE A 601 1.51 -21.15 19.84
N HIS A 602 2.00 -20.05 19.25
CA HIS A 602 1.21 -18.88 18.85
C HIS A 602 1.00 -18.80 17.34
N MET A 603 1.56 -19.72 16.54
CA MET A 603 1.49 -19.67 15.08
C MET A 603 0.13 -20.12 14.57
N ALA A 604 -0.43 -19.34 13.64
CA ALA A 604 -1.65 -19.70 12.92
C ALA A 604 -1.40 -20.87 11.93
N PRO A 605 -2.38 -21.75 11.69
CA PRO A 605 -2.21 -22.95 10.85
C PRO A 605 -1.90 -22.65 9.36
N GLU A 606 -2.37 -21.51 8.83
CA GLU A 606 -2.14 -21.10 7.45
C GLU A 606 -0.71 -20.61 7.19
N LEU A 607 0.03 -20.24 8.24
CA LEU A 607 1.41 -19.74 8.14
C LEU A 607 2.33 -20.77 7.46
N PHE A 608 2.02 -22.07 7.62
CA PHE A 608 2.72 -23.20 6.99
C PHE A 608 2.41 -23.38 5.50
N THR A 609 1.35 -22.77 4.98
CA THR A 609 1.06 -22.79 3.53
C THR A 609 1.94 -21.81 2.76
N GLY A 610 2.64 -20.92 3.46
CA GLY A 610 3.41 -19.82 2.86
C GLY A 610 2.55 -18.68 2.32
N LYS A 611 1.22 -18.78 2.41
CA LYS A 611 0.23 -17.78 2.03
C LYS A 611 -0.59 -17.38 3.26
N TYR A 612 -0.38 -16.17 3.74
CA TYR A 612 -1.04 -15.62 4.93
C TYR A 612 -1.02 -14.09 4.88
N ASP A 613 -1.88 -13.47 5.68
CA ASP A 613 -2.06 -12.03 5.79
C ASP A 613 -1.92 -11.59 7.25
N ASN A 614 -2.39 -10.38 7.58
CA ASN A 614 -2.34 -9.82 8.93
C ASN A 614 -3.19 -10.58 9.97
N SER A 615 -4.10 -11.46 9.55
CA SER A 615 -4.97 -12.23 10.46
C SER A 615 -4.20 -13.23 11.33
N VAL A 616 -2.93 -13.53 11.01
CA VAL A 616 -2.05 -14.36 11.85
C VAL A 616 -1.78 -13.71 13.21
N ASP A 617 -1.74 -12.38 13.28
CA ASP A 617 -1.58 -11.67 14.56
C ASP A 617 -2.87 -11.73 15.39
N VAL A 618 -4.04 -11.81 14.75
CA VAL A 618 -5.33 -12.01 15.43
C VAL A 618 -5.39 -13.39 16.08
N TYR A 619 -4.93 -14.42 15.37
CA TYR A 619 -4.77 -15.76 15.93
C TYR A 619 -3.82 -15.76 17.13
N ALA A 620 -2.63 -15.16 16.97
CA ALA A 620 -1.64 -15.08 18.03
C ALA A 620 -2.16 -14.28 19.24
N PHE A 621 -2.96 -13.24 19.02
CA PHE A 621 -3.69 -12.53 20.07
C PHE A 621 -4.69 -13.43 20.79
N GLY A 622 -5.45 -14.27 20.09
CA GLY A 622 -6.38 -15.23 20.72
C GLY A 622 -5.66 -16.18 21.70
N ILE A 623 -4.50 -16.70 21.29
CA ILE A 623 -3.64 -17.53 22.15
C ILE A 623 -3.07 -16.72 23.32
N LEU A 624 -2.61 -15.49 23.08
CA LEU A 624 -2.12 -14.60 24.14
C LEU A 624 -3.24 -14.28 25.15
N PHE A 625 -4.45 -14.03 24.67
CA PHE A 625 -5.60 -13.67 25.49
C PHE A 625 -6.03 -14.81 26.40
N TRP A 626 -5.83 -16.07 26.00
CA TRP A 626 -5.98 -17.23 26.86
C TRP A 626 -5.06 -17.17 28.09
N TYR A 627 -3.78 -16.83 27.91
CA TYR A 627 -2.84 -16.66 29.04
C TYR A 627 -3.22 -15.46 29.92
N ILE A 628 -3.66 -14.36 29.29
CA ILE A 628 -4.12 -13.18 30.01
C ILE A 628 -5.32 -13.52 30.88
N CYS A 629 -6.31 -14.26 30.37
CA CYS A 629 -7.49 -14.66 31.15
C CYS A 629 -7.16 -15.72 32.21
N SER A 630 -6.26 -16.66 31.92
CA SER A 630 -5.88 -17.70 32.90
C SER A 630 -5.09 -17.13 34.08
N GLY A 631 -4.38 -16.02 33.85
CA GLY A 631 -3.52 -15.41 34.88
C GLY A 631 -2.29 -16.27 35.17
N SER A 632 -2.00 -17.22 34.29
CA SER A 632 -0.96 -18.23 34.44
C SER A 632 -0.05 -18.21 33.23
N VAL A 633 1.16 -18.72 33.41
CA VAL A 633 2.13 -18.94 32.32
C VAL A 633 2.34 -20.43 32.02
N LYS A 634 1.50 -21.29 32.60
CA LYS A 634 1.48 -22.73 32.30
C LYS A 634 1.00 -22.95 30.88
N LEU A 635 1.69 -23.82 30.15
CA LEU A 635 1.32 -24.21 28.80
C LEU A 635 -0.05 -24.90 28.83
N PRO A 636 -0.94 -24.67 27.85
CA PRO A 636 -2.19 -25.42 27.73
C PRO A 636 -1.92 -26.92 27.64
N GLU A 637 -2.71 -27.74 28.33
CA GLU A 637 -2.55 -29.20 28.33
C GLU A 637 -2.61 -29.77 26.92
N ALA A 638 -3.46 -29.22 26.05
CA ALA A 638 -3.57 -29.61 24.65
C ALA A 638 -2.24 -29.49 23.90
N PHE A 639 -1.40 -28.51 24.29
CA PHE A 639 -0.09 -28.26 23.68
C PHE A 639 1.03 -29.00 24.42
N GLU A 640 0.94 -29.13 25.74
CA GLU A 640 1.93 -29.85 26.56
C GLU A 640 2.03 -31.34 26.19
N ARG A 641 0.92 -31.96 25.79
CA ARG A 641 0.88 -33.35 25.33
C ARG A 641 1.57 -33.57 23.97
N CYS A 642 1.95 -32.51 23.27
CA CYS A 642 2.60 -32.61 21.97
C CYS A 642 4.11 -32.87 22.12
N ALA A 643 4.55 -34.09 21.78
CA ALA A 643 5.95 -34.52 21.91
C ALA A 643 6.97 -33.73 21.07
N SER A 644 6.54 -33.04 20.01
CA SER A 644 7.42 -32.24 19.15
C SER A 644 6.68 -31.05 18.56
N LYS A 645 7.44 -30.12 17.96
CA LYS A 645 6.85 -28.99 17.21
C LYS A 645 6.00 -29.48 16.03
N ASP A 646 6.47 -30.49 15.28
CA ASP A 646 5.71 -31.11 14.19
C ASP A 646 4.39 -31.73 14.67
N HIS A 647 4.42 -32.38 15.83
CA HIS A 647 3.21 -32.94 16.42
C HIS A 647 2.22 -31.83 16.82
N LEU A 648 2.70 -30.76 17.44
CA LEU A 648 1.88 -29.59 17.76
C LEU A 648 1.23 -29.00 16.51
N TRP A 649 2.00 -28.81 15.43
CA TRP A 649 1.49 -28.23 14.19
C TRP A 649 0.42 -29.09 13.52
N ASN A 650 0.65 -30.40 13.44
CA ASN A 650 -0.32 -31.34 12.89
C ASN A 650 -1.62 -31.34 13.69
N ASN A 651 -1.54 -31.23 15.02
CA ASN A 651 -2.73 -31.14 15.87
C ASN A 651 -3.46 -29.80 15.69
N VAL A 652 -2.74 -28.68 15.64
CA VAL A 652 -3.33 -27.35 15.39
C VAL A 652 -4.03 -27.29 14.03
N ARG A 653 -3.45 -27.90 12.99
CA ARG A 653 -4.08 -28.04 11.66
C ARG A 653 -5.34 -28.91 11.68
N LYS A 654 -5.41 -29.90 12.58
CA LYS A 654 -6.60 -30.72 12.82
C LYS A 654 -7.64 -30.03 13.72
N GLY A 655 -7.37 -28.80 14.17
CA GLY A 655 -8.29 -28.02 14.99
C GLY A 655 -7.99 -28.04 16.50
N ALA A 656 -6.86 -28.60 16.94
CA ALA A 656 -6.48 -28.53 18.35
C ALA A 656 -6.26 -27.08 18.79
N ARG A 657 -6.82 -26.72 19.94
CA ARG A 657 -6.74 -25.38 20.57
C ARG A 657 -6.54 -25.55 22.07
N PRO A 658 -6.11 -24.49 22.79
CA PRO A 658 -6.06 -24.50 24.25
C PRO A 658 -7.42 -24.88 24.85
N GLU A 659 -7.41 -25.60 25.97
CA GLU A 659 -8.61 -26.00 26.69
C GLU A 659 -9.34 -24.82 27.35
N ARG A 660 -10.65 -24.94 27.54
CA ARG A 660 -11.44 -23.98 28.32
C ARG A 660 -11.20 -24.22 29.81
N LEU A 661 -10.72 -23.20 30.52
CA LEU A 661 -10.53 -23.27 31.98
C LEU A 661 -11.78 -22.80 32.74
N PRO A 662 -12.06 -23.34 33.94
CA PRO A 662 -13.23 -22.94 34.74
C PRO A 662 -13.26 -21.45 35.13
N VAL A 663 -12.10 -20.80 35.17
CA VAL A 663 -11.96 -19.37 35.49
C VAL A 663 -12.39 -18.44 34.35
N PHE A 664 -12.62 -18.98 33.14
CA PHE A 664 -12.95 -18.17 31.99
C PHE A 664 -14.41 -17.75 31.99
N ASP A 665 -14.61 -16.44 31.89
CA ASP A 665 -15.89 -15.85 31.52
C ASP A 665 -16.30 -16.29 30.10
N GLU A 666 -17.61 -16.40 29.87
CA GLU A 666 -18.18 -16.89 28.62
C GLU A 666 -17.83 -15.99 27.42
N GLU A 667 -17.92 -14.66 27.57
CA GLU A 667 -17.63 -13.73 26.48
C GLU A 667 -16.11 -13.70 26.20
N CYS A 668 -15.28 -13.84 27.24
CA CYS A 668 -13.83 -14.01 27.05
C CYS A 668 -13.52 -15.26 26.21
N TRP A 669 -14.17 -16.39 26.51
CA TRP A 669 -13.97 -17.64 25.78
C TRP A 669 -14.43 -17.53 24.31
N GLN A 670 -15.62 -16.97 24.08
CA GLN A 670 -16.13 -16.74 22.72
C GLN A 670 -15.21 -15.83 21.90
N LEU A 671 -14.62 -14.81 22.52
CA LEU A 671 -13.66 -13.93 21.85
C LEU A 671 -12.37 -14.68 21.50
N MET A 672 -11.86 -15.55 22.37
CA MET A 672 -10.72 -16.42 22.06
C MET A 672 -11.04 -17.32 20.85
N GLU A 673 -12.22 -17.96 20.86
CA GLU A 673 -12.68 -18.83 19.78
C GLU A 673 -12.78 -18.13 18.44
N ALA A 674 -13.33 -16.93 18.42
CA ALA A 674 -13.39 -16.10 17.21
C ALA A 674 -11.98 -15.72 16.72
N CYS A 675 -11.06 -15.37 17.62
CA CYS A 675 -9.72 -14.93 17.25
C CYS A 675 -8.86 -16.06 16.67
N TRP A 676 -8.98 -17.29 17.17
CA TRP A 676 -8.14 -18.42 16.74
C TRP A 676 -8.84 -19.40 15.78
N ASP A 677 -9.89 -18.93 15.06
CA ASP A 677 -10.58 -19.72 14.05
C ASP A 677 -9.58 -20.30 13.03
N GLY A 678 -9.82 -21.54 12.61
CA GLY A 678 -8.98 -22.22 11.63
C GLY A 678 -9.04 -21.59 10.24
N ASP A 679 -10.15 -20.94 9.90
CA ASP A 679 -10.33 -20.14 8.70
C ASP A 679 -9.93 -18.68 8.97
N PRO A 680 -8.85 -18.17 8.37
CA PRO A 680 -8.39 -16.79 8.55
C PRO A 680 -9.47 -15.74 8.24
N SER A 681 -10.34 -16.03 7.27
CA SER A 681 -11.39 -15.10 6.82
C SER A 681 -12.55 -14.94 7.81
N LYS A 682 -12.70 -15.87 8.75
CA LYS A 682 -13.73 -15.83 9.80
C LYS A 682 -13.27 -15.09 11.05
N ARG A 683 -11.97 -14.83 11.18
CA ARG A 683 -11.44 -14.12 12.35
C ARG A 683 -11.93 -12.67 12.36
N PRO A 684 -12.29 -12.13 13.53
CA PRO A 684 -12.77 -10.76 13.61
C PRO A 684 -11.64 -9.79 13.30
N LEU A 685 -11.98 -8.69 12.64
CA LEU A 685 -11.07 -7.56 12.53
C LEU A 685 -10.78 -7.01 13.93
N LEU A 686 -9.55 -6.60 14.20
CA LEU A 686 -9.18 -6.00 15.50
C LEU A 686 -10.00 -4.75 15.84
N GLY A 687 -10.54 -4.08 14.81
CA GLY A 687 -11.54 -3.02 14.91
C GLY A 687 -12.80 -3.40 15.71
N ILE A 688 -13.18 -4.68 15.64
CA ILE A 688 -14.32 -5.29 16.33
C ILE A 688 -13.89 -5.92 17.65
N VAL A 689 -12.71 -6.54 17.71
CA VAL A 689 -12.14 -7.13 18.93
C VAL A 689 -12.03 -6.10 20.06
N GLN A 690 -11.52 -4.90 19.76
CA GLN A 690 -11.30 -3.86 20.79
C GLN A 690 -12.60 -3.44 21.53
N PRO A 691 -13.71 -3.06 20.86
CA PRO A 691 -14.94 -2.72 21.55
C PRO A 691 -15.57 -3.91 22.30
N MET A 692 -15.49 -5.13 21.76
CA MET A 692 -15.95 -6.33 22.46
C MET A 692 -15.19 -6.52 23.78
N LEU A 693 -13.85 -6.47 23.72
CA LEU A 693 -13.00 -6.62 24.90
C LEU A 693 -13.22 -5.51 25.94
N ARG A 694 -13.51 -4.28 25.49
CA ARG A 694 -13.86 -3.18 26.38
C ARG A 694 -15.19 -3.44 27.10
N GLY A 695 -16.21 -3.93 26.39
CA GLY A 695 -17.49 -4.32 26.99
C GLY A 695 -17.35 -5.43 28.04
N ILE A 696 -16.53 -6.44 27.73
CA ILE A 696 -16.18 -7.52 28.68
C ILE A 696 -15.52 -6.94 29.94
N MET A 697 -14.52 -6.08 29.77
CA MET A 697 -13.81 -5.45 30.89
C MET A 697 -14.75 -4.62 31.77
N ASP A 698 -15.59 -3.78 31.18
CA ASP A 698 -16.54 -2.95 31.92
C ASP A 698 -17.52 -3.81 32.73
N ARG A 699 -18.04 -4.89 32.15
CA ARG A 699 -18.95 -5.82 32.84
C ARG A 699 -18.27 -6.53 34.01
N LEU A 700 -17.09 -7.10 33.78
CA LEU A 700 -16.36 -7.87 34.79
C LEU A 700 -15.84 -6.97 35.92
N CYS A 701 -15.40 -5.76 35.62
CA CYS A 701 -14.86 -4.84 36.64
C CYS A 701 -15.97 -4.16 37.45
N LYS A 702 -17.11 -3.79 36.83
CA LYS A 702 -18.28 -3.26 37.58
C LYS A 702 -18.87 -4.30 38.53
N SER A 703 -19.04 -5.54 38.09
CA SER A 703 -19.57 -6.62 38.93
C SER A 703 -18.70 -6.92 40.16
N ASN A 704 -17.38 -6.74 40.06
CA ASN A 704 -16.47 -6.88 41.18
C ASN A 704 -16.60 -5.72 42.19
N SER A 705 -16.80 -4.49 41.72
CA SER A 705 -17.02 -3.32 42.58
C SER A 705 -18.33 -3.41 43.38
N GLU A 706 -19.41 -3.92 42.77
CA GLU A 706 -20.69 -4.13 43.45
C GLU A 706 -20.63 -5.26 44.49
N ARG A 707 -19.85 -6.33 44.22
CA ARG A 707 -19.62 -7.40 45.19
C ARG A 707 -18.77 -6.97 46.39
N LEU A 708 -17.75 -6.13 46.18
CA LEU A 708 -16.97 -5.55 47.29
C LEU A 708 -17.81 -4.62 48.16
N ASN A 709 -18.71 -3.82 47.56
CA ASN A 709 -19.57 -2.91 48.33
C ASN A 709 -20.63 -3.66 49.15
N ARG A 710 -21.20 -4.77 48.66
CA ARG A 710 -22.15 -5.59 49.46
C ARG A 710 -21.48 -6.32 50.63
N GLY A 711 -20.19 -6.65 50.54
CA GLY A 711 -19.45 -7.26 51.65
C GLY A 711 -19.14 -6.31 52.80
N LEU A 712 -19.23 -4.99 52.58
CA LEU A 712 -19.03 -3.96 53.62
C LEU A 712 -20.33 -3.62 54.37
N ASP A 713 -21.50 -3.83 53.77
CA ASP A 713 -22.81 -3.60 54.40
C ASP A 713 -23.27 -4.77 55.31
N ASP A 714 -22.72 -5.98 55.15
CA ASP A 714 -23.03 -7.15 56.00
C ASP A 714 -22.17 -7.23 57.28
N SER A 715 -21.43 -6.16 57.62
CA SER A 715 -20.54 -6.07 58.80
C SER A 715 -20.95 -5.01 59.84
N THR A 716 -22.23 -4.63 59.90
CA THR A 716 -22.80 -3.75 60.95
C THR A 716 -23.91 -4.42 61.73
#